data_AF-A0A2D6N9H8-F1
#
_entry.id   AF-A0A2D6N9H8-F1
#
_cell.length_a   1.000
_cell.length_b   1.000
_cell.length_c   1.000
_cell.angle_alpha   90.00
_cell.angle_beta   90.00
_cell.angle_gamma   90.00
#
_symmetry.space_group_name_H-M   'P 1'
#
loop_
_entity.id
_entity.type
_entity.pdbx_description
1 polymer ?
#
loop_
_entity_poly.entity_id
_entity_poly.type
_entity_poly.pdbx_seq_one_letter_code
_entity_poly.pdbx_strand_id
1 'polypeptide(L)'
;MTRSLTRADRRPTPATTAAGLVFFILLSVYALTGGGQGYSVDGRFGYEMARSIAFDQDRSYLGEFRRNFARWGIVMPLLGQPLLRLGHAIGATAPPRDGLYLDGQLYVLREWTPLPLDGTGSPIRIDLPQPLSVTSLRVVSYLALGTTVSQAVTVAEVRLGDGTDQDTWIPLRAGLHTAEWAYDRPGVSARTVHRRATVAGQWDGVPDANIYWATIPVDPAKTAARVEIHPAVLPSAGDAVLFLRALALKNGESGEWIHVSGGPRLGSPDQTPAFFERLGYSLLNGLATATTAVLLLVLVTLLGYGVGAAAGIALAFGLGTLAWPYATYDFSEPTAAFFLVAGTTAPYAARRYPQSALWLGIAAGVSLVLAVGAKYTAAIIVPLIVLQAAWLGLRRHAEPHERRVAIALVATLALLGMIGLVAMIAVAGRVPIVLGEWLGGLQRGWLSLPIWIGLRGLLLSPGKSIFLYAPVLILAVLGMPAFWSRHRTGGLLFLIAPWLYILVYSMKDVWHGGGWGPRYLVMIVPFLVMTAAPLAQLLASQGGSRLLRTACGLLLGLSCAVQVVGVSKHPNLYPIMFRDHILPQLDEHGTAHGGRDYWEVMGGAGLARALRDPDSGERRLGYAYGEFPLTIDVTAAEPATFRLSLYAVDWDHRGRRQSILVKDARGWRQVHLDRDFSEGVWLQYPVEATARTPVEIYVQSTGPDTAVLSALAFDPHDGGGWGEAPIFDSQPPGQWSDRYGSDGYVLLGWNADWSDRANLPAYVQRYGGGERVNLETHEPDIAETPLLYGLPFTPLLGHLWFLSADAVATVYPDRPDLLERALASPPWRWWGLTVQPPHPEHGMGLDLWPAKLYDHFASHPRVLGIGAAVVLMLWSVLGIGTAHLITLFQPGAVGRWLAGLTSAFLLLILVAYVVAAVRV
;
A
#
# COMPACT_ATOMS: atom_id res chain seq x y z
N MET A 1 -50.27 32.53 -32.84
CA MET A 1 -49.62 32.83 -31.56
C MET A 1 -48.34 32.01 -31.44
N THR A 2 -47.31 32.50 -32.11
CA THR A 2 -45.93 32.01 -32.11
C THR A 2 -45.21 32.58 -30.89
N ARG A 3 -44.96 31.77 -29.85
CA ARG A 3 -44.06 32.17 -28.76
C ARG A 3 -42.63 31.94 -29.24
N SER A 4 -41.95 33.04 -29.49
CA SER A 4 -40.51 33.12 -29.76
C SER A 4 -39.73 32.40 -28.66
N LEU A 5 -39.16 31.25 -29.00
CA LEU A 5 -37.99 30.71 -28.33
C LEU A 5 -36.79 31.56 -28.75
N THR A 6 -36.71 32.78 -28.22
CA THR A 6 -35.46 33.52 -28.23
C THR A 6 -34.44 32.67 -27.48
N ARG A 7 -33.39 32.30 -28.21
CA ARG A 7 -32.20 31.59 -27.77
C ARG A 7 -31.57 32.42 -26.66
N ALA A 8 -32.04 32.25 -25.42
CA ALA A 8 -31.46 32.88 -24.25
C ALA A 8 -29.99 32.51 -24.22
N ASP A 9 -29.14 33.52 -24.19
CA ASP A 9 -27.69 33.44 -24.11
C ASP A 9 -27.31 32.38 -23.05
N ARG A 10 -26.94 31.17 -23.48
CA ARG A 10 -26.66 30.02 -22.60
C ARG A 10 -25.27 30.16 -21.96
N ARG A 11 -24.96 31.34 -21.41
CA ARG A 11 -23.74 31.49 -20.61
C ARG A 11 -23.92 30.70 -19.31
N PRO A 12 -22.98 29.82 -18.95
CA PRO A 12 -23.06 29.09 -17.69
C PRO A 12 -23.12 30.06 -16.52
N THR A 13 -23.90 29.74 -15.51
CA THR A 13 -23.97 30.51 -14.27
C THR A 13 -22.60 30.53 -13.56
N PRO A 14 -22.33 31.51 -12.67
CA PRO A 14 -21.11 31.51 -11.88
C PRO A 14 -20.90 30.22 -11.08
N ALA A 15 -21.98 29.64 -10.55
CA ALA A 15 -21.93 28.38 -9.81
C ALA A 15 -21.52 27.19 -10.69
N THR A 16 -22.10 27.06 -11.88
CA THR A 16 -21.74 25.99 -12.83
C THR A 16 -20.32 26.16 -13.36
N THR A 17 -19.87 27.40 -13.56
CA THR A 17 -18.49 27.70 -13.98
C THR A 17 -17.51 27.33 -12.85
N ALA A 18 -17.80 27.74 -11.61
CA ALA A 18 -16.98 27.39 -10.45
C ALA A 18 -16.92 25.88 -10.23
N ALA A 19 -18.03 25.16 -10.40
CA ALA A 19 -18.07 23.70 -10.29
C ALA A 19 -17.14 23.02 -11.30
N GLY A 20 -17.20 23.43 -12.58
CA GLY A 20 -16.31 22.90 -13.62
C GLY A 20 -14.84 23.18 -13.33
N LEU A 21 -14.51 24.42 -12.94
CA LEU A 21 -13.15 24.81 -12.57
C LEU A 21 -12.63 24.00 -11.37
N VAL A 22 -13.39 23.92 -10.28
CA VAL A 22 -13.02 23.15 -9.08
C VAL A 22 -12.79 21.68 -9.43
N PHE A 23 -13.67 21.07 -10.23
CA PHE A 23 -13.52 19.68 -10.66
C PHE A 23 -12.19 19.45 -11.39
N PHE A 24 -11.91 20.22 -12.43
CA PHE A 24 -10.72 20.03 -13.26
C PHE A 24 -9.43 20.43 -12.52
N ILE A 25 -9.46 21.44 -11.65
CA ILE A 25 -8.34 21.79 -10.77
C ILE A 25 -7.99 20.61 -9.86
N LEU A 26 -8.97 20.12 -9.10
CA LEU A 26 -8.74 19.03 -8.14
C LEU A 26 -8.35 17.73 -8.84
N LEU A 27 -9.03 17.36 -9.92
CA LEU A 27 -8.67 16.16 -10.68
C LEU A 27 -7.25 16.25 -11.24
N SER A 28 -6.82 17.42 -11.72
CA SER A 28 -5.45 17.60 -12.22
C SER A 28 -4.43 17.48 -11.10
N VAL A 29 -4.72 18.05 -9.92
CA VAL A 29 -3.87 17.88 -8.73
C VAL A 29 -3.76 16.40 -8.36
N TYR A 30 -4.87 15.68 -8.22
CA TYR A 30 -4.86 14.26 -7.84
C TYR A 30 -4.17 13.38 -8.89
N ALA A 31 -4.38 13.66 -10.18
CA ALA A 31 -3.73 12.93 -11.26
C ALA A 31 -2.21 13.19 -11.29
N LEU A 32 -1.76 14.41 -10.98
CA LEU A 32 -0.32 14.75 -10.89
C LEU A 32 0.35 14.12 -9.68
N THR A 33 -0.37 14.00 -8.55
CA THR A 33 0.19 13.53 -7.29
C THR A 33 -0.07 12.06 -6.98
N GLY A 34 -0.65 11.29 -7.91
CA GLY A 34 -0.90 9.86 -7.70
C GLY A 34 0.33 9.02 -7.98
N GLY A 35 0.62 8.02 -7.15
CA GLY A 35 1.72 7.08 -7.42
C GLY A 35 1.38 5.90 -8.36
N GLY A 36 0.12 5.76 -8.80
CA GLY A 36 -0.27 4.75 -9.81
C GLY A 36 -0.13 3.28 -9.37
N GLN A 37 -0.12 3.00 -8.05
CA GLN A 37 0.08 1.67 -7.49
C GLN A 37 -0.96 1.33 -6.42
N GLY A 38 -0.91 0.10 -5.88
CA GLY A 38 -1.74 -0.30 -4.75
C GLY A 38 -1.15 0.11 -3.41
N TYR A 39 -1.97 0.69 -2.53
CA TYR A 39 -1.55 1.22 -1.22
C TYR A 39 -2.13 0.43 -0.05
N SER A 40 -3.09 -0.44 -0.35
CA SER A 40 -3.95 -1.05 0.64
C SER A 40 -4.30 -2.49 0.27
N VAL A 41 -4.59 -3.29 1.29
CA VAL A 41 -5.01 -4.68 1.08
C VAL A 41 -6.39 -4.72 0.39
N ASP A 42 -7.31 -3.84 0.78
CA ASP A 42 -8.64 -3.76 0.16
C ASP A 42 -8.59 -3.19 -1.26
N GLY A 43 -7.70 -2.24 -1.55
CA GLY A 43 -7.49 -1.74 -2.91
C GLY A 43 -6.73 -2.73 -3.81
N ARG A 44 -5.77 -3.48 -3.27
CA ARG A 44 -5.16 -4.63 -3.97
C ARG A 44 -6.22 -5.65 -4.34
N PHE A 45 -7.07 -6.05 -3.40
CA PHE A 45 -8.22 -6.91 -3.71
C PHE A 45 -9.14 -6.28 -4.76
N GLY A 46 -9.47 -5.01 -4.63
CA GLY A 46 -10.34 -4.27 -5.54
C GLY A 46 -9.84 -4.35 -7.00
N TYR A 47 -8.54 -4.09 -7.19
CA TYR A 47 -7.87 -4.19 -8.48
C TYR A 47 -7.79 -5.63 -8.99
N GLU A 48 -7.26 -6.57 -8.20
CA GLU A 48 -7.04 -7.95 -8.68
C GLU A 48 -8.38 -8.61 -9.02
N MET A 49 -9.43 -8.29 -8.27
CA MET A 49 -10.80 -8.73 -8.56
C MET A 49 -11.33 -8.08 -9.84
N ALA A 50 -11.12 -6.78 -10.05
CA ALA A 50 -11.50 -6.11 -11.30
C ALA A 50 -10.79 -6.72 -12.51
N ARG A 51 -9.49 -7.01 -12.37
CA ARG A 51 -8.64 -7.64 -13.37
C ARG A 51 -9.10 -9.05 -13.68
N SER A 52 -9.41 -9.85 -12.64
CA SER A 52 -9.89 -11.21 -12.81
C SER A 52 -11.27 -11.28 -13.48
N ILE A 53 -12.15 -10.29 -13.23
CA ILE A 53 -13.42 -10.15 -13.95
C ILE A 53 -13.21 -9.75 -15.42
N ALA A 54 -12.19 -8.94 -15.71
CA ALA A 54 -12.01 -8.33 -17.02
C ALA A 54 -11.19 -9.17 -18.01
N PHE A 55 -10.09 -9.77 -17.55
CA PHE A 55 -9.03 -10.31 -18.42
C PHE A 55 -8.60 -11.74 -18.11
N ASP A 56 -8.85 -12.23 -16.88
CA ASP A 56 -8.52 -13.60 -16.50
C ASP A 56 -9.57 -14.57 -17.07
N GLN A 57 -9.14 -15.47 -17.96
CA GLN A 57 -10.03 -16.43 -18.61
C GLN A 57 -10.60 -17.44 -17.62
N ASP A 58 -9.78 -17.90 -16.68
CA ASP A 58 -10.15 -18.92 -15.69
C ASP A 58 -10.80 -18.32 -14.44
N ARG A 59 -10.72 -16.99 -14.29
CA ARG A 59 -11.25 -16.23 -13.15
C ARG A 59 -10.77 -16.80 -11.82
N SER A 60 -9.50 -17.20 -11.78
CA SER A 60 -8.87 -17.91 -10.66
C SER A 60 -8.95 -17.09 -9.37
N TYR A 61 -8.53 -15.82 -9.43
CA TYR A 61 -8.59 -14.92 -8.27
C TYR A 61 -10.02 -14.66 -7.79
N LEU A 62 -10.98 -14.48 -8.70
CA LEU A 62 -12.40 -14.39 -8.34
C LEU A 62 -12.90 -15.67 -7.67
N GLY A 63 -12.56 -16.83 -8.22
CA GLY A 63 -12.93 -18.14 -7.67
C GLY A 63 -12.44 -18.34 -6.24
N GLU A 64 -11.16 -18.02 -6.01
CA GLU A 64 -10.47 -18.14 -4.73
C GLU A 64 -10.95 -17.11 -3.69
N PHE A 65 -11.04 -15.84 -4.08
CA PHE A 65 -11.26 -14.73 -3.15
C PHE A 65 -12.68 -14.16 -3.13
N ARG A 66 -13.67 -14.75 -3.84
CA ARG A 66 -15.07 -14.26 -3.82
C ARG A 66 -15.66 -14.10 -2.41
N ARG A 67 -15.25 -14.93 -1.45
CA ARG A 67 -15.72 -14.82 -0.07
C ARG A 67 -15.34 -13.48 0.58
N ASN A 68 -14.31 -12.80 0.09
CA ASN A 68 -13.86 -11.51 0.60
C ASN A 68 -14.74 -10.34 0.17
N PHE A 69 -15.66 -10.53 -0.79
CA PHE A 69 -16.71 -9.53 -1.05
C PHE A 69 -17.57 -9.22 0.19
N ALA A 70 -17.74 -10.19 1.09
CA ALA A 70 -18.41 -9.96 2.37
C ALA A 70 -17.68 -8.95 3.26
N ARG A 71 -16.36 -8.79 3.10
CA ARG A 71 -15.51 -7.86 3.87
C ARG A 71 -15.27 -6.53 3.15
N TRP A 72 -14.94 -6.57 1.86
CA TRP A 72 -14.47 -5.39 1.12
C TRP A 72 -15.46 -4.86 0.08
N GLY A 73 -16.58 -5.55 -0.13
CA GLY A 73 -17.62 -5.12 -1.06
C GLY A 73 -17.26 -5.32 -2.53
N ILE A 74 -18.25 -5.21 -3.41
CA ILE A 74 -18.14 -5.47 -4.85
C ILE A 74 -18.06 -4.18 -5.69
N VAL A 75 -18.38 -3.03 -5.09
CA VAL A 75 -18.56 -1.78 -5.85
C VAL A 75 -17.24 -1.27 -6.45
N MET A 76 -16.13 -1.32 -5.70
CA MET A 76 -14.82 -0.85 -6.19
C MET A 76 -14.35 -1.65 -7.43
N PRO A 77 -14.37 -3.00 -7.42
CA PRO A 77 -14.07 -3.80 -8.62
C PRO A 77 -14.90 -3.48 -9.84
N LEU A 78 -16.19 -3.17 -9.66
CA LEU A 78 -17.11 -2.87 -10.76
C LEU A 78 -16.93 -1.46 -11.31
N LEU A 79 -16.81 -0.45 -10.44
CA LEU A 79 -16.63 0.94 -10.85
C LEU A 79 -15.28 1.19 -11.51
N GLY A 80 -14.25 0.43 -11.14
CA GLY A 80 -12.92 0.54 -11.74
C GLY A 80 -12.80 -0.04 -13.15
N GLN A 81 -13.79 -0.80 -13.64
CA GLN A 81 -13.72 -1.50 -14.94
C GLN A 81 -13.38 -0.60 -16.13
N PRO A 82 -14.00 0.59 -16.32
CA PRO A 82 -13.69 1.44 -17.48
C PRO A 82 -12.24 1.94 -17.45
N LEU A 83 -11.75 2.32 -16.27
CA LEU A 83 -10.40 2.86 -16.08
C LEU A 83 -9.34 1.77 -16.20
N LEU A 84 -9.62 0.58 -15.67
CA LEU A 84 -8.78 -0.60 -15.82
C LEU A 84 -8.60 -0.96 -17.30
N ARG A 85 -9.70 -1.03 -18.06
CA ARG A 85 -9.67 -1.34 -19.49
C ARG A 85 -8.95 -0.29 -20.32
N LEU A 86 -9.11 0.98 -19.97
CA LEU A 86 -8.33 2.05 -20.58
C LEU A 86 -6.83 1.86 -20.32
N GLY A 87 -6.44 1.57 -19.07
CA GLY A 87 -5.07 1.26 -18.69
C GLY A 87 -4.50 0.06 -19.46
N HIS A 88 -5.26 -1.02 -19.55
CA HIS A 88 -4.87 -2.21 -20.32
C HIS A 88 -4.66 -1.89 -21.82
N ALA A 89 -5.57 -1.11 -22.43
CA ALA A 89 -5.44 -0.71 -23.82
C ALA A 89 -4.18 0.13 -24.07
N ILE A 90 -3.84 1.03 -23.15
CA ILE A 90 -2.58 1.80 -23.22
C ILE A 90 -1.39 0.85 -23.09
N GLY A 91 -1.38 -0.01 -22.06
CA GLY A 91 -0.29 -0.94 -21.80
C GLY A 91 -0.06 -1.98 -22.90
N ALA A 92 -1.10 -2.40 -23.61
CA ALA A 92 -0.99 -3.28 -24.77
C ALA A 92 -0.29 -2.62 -25.97
N THR A 93 -0.26 -1.29 -26.04
CA THR A 93 0.46 -0.52 -27.07
C THR A 93 1.83 -0.04 -26.60
N ALA A 94 2.11 -0.14 -25.30
CA ALA A 94 3.38 0.26 -24.72
C ALA A 94 4.47 -0.79 -25.01
N PRO A 95 5.73 -0.36 -25.20
CA PRO A 95 6.84 -1.27 -25.34
C PRO A 95 7.06 -2.07 -24.06
N PRO A 96 7.61 -3.29 -24.14
CA PRO A 96 7.89 -4.09 -22.96
C PRO A 96 8.97 -3.42 -22.08
N ARG A 97 8.72 -3.37 -20.78
CA ARG A 97 9.66 -2.81 -19.77
C ARG A 97 11.05 -3.45 -19.80
N ASP A 98 11.12 -4.75 -20.08
CA ASP A 98 12.35 -5.51 -20.21
C ASP A 98 12.92 -5.49 -21.65
N GLY A 99 12.59 -4.47 -22.45
CA GLY A 99 13.07 -4.26 -23.81
C GLY A 99 13.97 -3.04 -23.96
N LEU A 100 14.89 -3.08 -24.92
CA LEU A 100 15.70 -1.94 -25.36
C LEU A 100 15.59 -1.74 -26.87
N TYR A 101 15.44 -0.50 -27.32
CA TYR A 101 15.47 -0.18 -28.75
C TYR A 101 16.86 0.24 -29.19
N LEU A 102 17.50 -0.57 -30.04
CA LEU A 102 18.82 -0.29 -30.62
C LEU A 102 18.66 -0.15 -32.14
N ASP A 103 18.94 1.04 -32.68
CA ASP A 103 18.72 1.39 -34.09
C ASP A 103 17.30 1.06 -34.59
N GLY A 104 16.29 1.28 -33.74
CA GLY A 104 14.88 1.01 -34.06
C GLY A 104 14.46 -0.47 -33.97
N GLN A 105 15.36 -1.38 -33.60
CA GLN A 105 15.07 -2.80 -33.36
C GLN A 105 14.93 -3.07 -31.86
N LEU A 106 13.95 -3.90 -31.48
CA LEU A 106 13.66 -4.24 -30.08
C LEU A 106 14.49 -5.44 -29.63
N TYR A 107 15.24 -5.28 -28.55
CA TYR A 107 16.01 -6.32 -27.89
C TYR A 107 15.36 -6.63 -26.55
N VAL A 108 14.75 -7.81 -26.41
CA VAL A 108 14.22 -8.29 -25.14
C VAL A 108 15.36 -8.78 -24.27
N LEU A 109 15.47 -8.24 -23.07
CA LEU A 109 16.52 -8.58 -22.11
C LEU A 109 16.22 -9.93 -21.46
N ARG A 110 17.28 -10.71 -21.29
CA ARG A 110 17.22 -12.06 -20.71
C ARG A 110 18.20 -12.22 -19.57
N GLU A 111 17.97 -13.24 -18.77
CA GLU A 111 18.85 -13.62 -17.67
C GLU A 111 19.80 -14.73 -18.11
N TRP A 112 20.98 -14.31 -18.57
CA TRP A 112 22.05 -15.21 -18.97
C TRP A 112 22.87 -15.61 -17.74
N THR A 113 23.53 -16.76 -17.81
CA THR A 113 24.49 -17.18 -16.78
C THR A 113 25.52 -16.07 -16.55
N PRO A 114 25.72 -15.60 -15.31
CA PRO A 114 26.75 -14.61 -15.01
C PRO A 114 28.14 -15.16 -15.37
N LEU A 115 29.04 -14.26 -15.78
CA LEU A 115 30.40 -14.60 -16.20
C LEU A 115 31.43 -13.95 -15.25
N PRO A 116 31.74 -14.58 -14.11
CA PRO A 116 32.81 -14.13 -13.21
C PRO A 116 34.17 -14.08 -13.92
N LEU A 117 34.95 -13.05 -13.59
CA LEU A 117 36.28 -12.84 -14.16
C LEU A 117 37.41 -13.48 -13.32
N ASP A 118 37.06 -14.18 -12.24
CA ASP A 118 37.98 -14.88 -11.34
C ASP A 118 38.41 -16.28 -11.84
N GLY A 119 37.86 -16.73 -12.97
CA GLY A 119 38.10 -18.04 -13.56
C GLY A 119 37.16 -19.15 -13.11
N THR A 120 36.16 -18.86 -12.28
CA THR A 120 35.11 -19.82 -11.89
C THR A 120 33.96 -19.90 -12.92
N GLY A 121 33.86 -18.91 -13.81
CA GLY A 121 32.81 -18.82 -14.81
C GLY A 121 32.88 -19.92 -15.88
N SER A 122 31.73 -20.54 -16.16
CA SER A 122 31.60 -21.48 -17.28
C SER A 122 31.21 -20.77 -18.58
N PRO A 123 31.75 -21.17 -19.75
CA PRO A 123 31.35 -20.60 -21.03
C PRO A 123 29.88 -20.82 -21.33
N ILE A 124 29.24 -19.80 -21.92
CA ILE A 124 27.87 -19.91 -22.43
C ILE A 124 27.95 -20.46 -23.84
N ARG A 125 27.25 -21.58 -24.11
CA ARG A 125 27.23 -22.22 -25.44
C ARG A 125 25.82 -22.24 -25.98
N ILE A 126 25.65 -21.77 -27.22
CA ILE A 126 24.34 -21.69 -27.87
C ILE A 126 24.47 -22.20 -29.31
N ASP A 127 23.75 -23.28 -29.60
CA ASP A 127 23.60 -23.79 -30.96
C ASP A 127 22.57 -22.95 -31.71
N LEU A 128 22.94 -22.52 -32.92
CA LEU A 128 22.03 -21.79 -33.80
C LEU A 128 21.09 -22.79 -34.50
N PRO A 129 19.82 -22.43 -34.75
CA PRO A 129 18.87 -23.34 -35.40
C PRO A 129 19.33 -23.80 -36.79
N GLN A 130 20.12 -22.96 -37.46
CA GLN A 130 20.71 -23.21 -38.76
C GLN A 130 22.01 -22.39 -38.89
N PRO A 131 23.02 -22.89 -39.62
CA PRO A 131 24.26 -22.15 -39.83
C PRO A 131 24.00 -20.77 -40.45
N LEU A 132 24.64 -19.75 -39.89
CA LEU A 132 24.43 -18.36 -40.26
C LEU A 132 25.73 -17.72 -40.72
N SER A 133 25.74 -17.07 -41.88
CA SER A 133 26.83 -16.18 -42.27
C SER A 133 26.76 -14.90 -41.43
N VAL A 134 27.71 -14.69 -40.51
CA VAL A 134 27.72 -13.56 -39.58
C VAL A 134 28.67 -12.49 -40.06
N THR A 135 28.15 -11.27 -40.27
CA THR A 135 28.94 -10.08 -40.64
C THR A 135 29.16 -9.10 -39.50
N SER A 136 28.33 -9.18 -38.46
CA SER A 136 28.43 -8.34 -37.27
C SER A 136 27.77 -9.01 -36.08
N LEU A 137 28.31 -8.77 -34.91
CA LEU A 137 27.77 -9.18 -33.61
C LEU A 137 27.25 -7.93 -32.89
N ARG A 138 26.08 -8.03 -32.27
CA ARG A 138 25.59 -7.02 -31.33
C ARG A 138 25.44 -7.63 -29.95
N VAL A 139 26.06 -6.99 -28.97
CA VAL A 139 26.07 -7.44 -27.58
C VAL A 139 25.45 -6.35 -26.72
N VAL A 140 24.56 -6.75 -25.81
CA VAL A 140 24.04 -5.91 -24.73
C VAL A 140 24.53 -6.51 -23.41
N SER A 141 25.27 -5.75 -22.63
CA SER A 141 25.96 -6.24 -21.42
C SER A 141 26.28 -5.14 -20.42
N TYR A 142 26.70 -5.52 -19.23
CA TYR A 142 27.31 -4.63 -18.24
C TYR A 142 28.30 -5.40 -17.35
N LEU A 143 29.22 -4.68 -16.71
CA LEU A 143 30.06 -5.19 -15.62
C LEU A 143 29.45 -4.81 -14.28
N ALA A 144 29.47 -5.73 -13.33
CA ALA A 144 29.24 -5.45 -11.91
C ALA A 144 30.55 -5.60 -11.14
N LEU A 145 30.76 -4.73 -10.15
CA LEU A 145 31.98 -4.70 -9.32
C LEU A 145 33.26 -4.52 -10.14
N GLY A 146 33.15 -3.96 -11.35
CA GLY A 146 34.21 -3.83 -12.33
C GLY A 146 35.05 -2.56 -12.20
N THR A 147 34.93 -1.79 -11.11
CA THR A 147 35.62 -0.50 -10.94
C THR A 147 37.14 -0.58 -11.11
N THR A 148 37.76 -1.74 -10.83
CA THR A 148 39.20 -2.01 -10.97
C THR A 148 39.61 -2.52 -12.36
N VAL A 149 38.65 -2.87 -13.23
CA VAL A 149 38.93 -3.39 -14.57
C VAL A 149 39.44 -2.25 -15.46
N SER A 150 40.66 -2.41 -15.97
CA SER A 150 41.34 -1.38 -16.77
C SER A 150 40.71 -1.17 -18.15
N GLN A 151 40.89 0.03 -18.69
CA GLN A 151 40.41 0.40 -20.04
C GLN A 151 40.89 -0.60 -21.11
N ALA A 152 39.97 -0.98 -22.01
CA ALA A 152 40.20 -1.84 -23.17
C ALA A 152 40.66 -3.28 -22.86
N VAL A 153 40.67 -3.70 -21.59
CA VAL A 153 40.94 -5.09 -21.21
C VAL A 153 39.80 -6.00 -21.69
N THR A 154 40.15 -7.17 -22.22
CA THR A 154 39.19 -8.19 -22.62
C THR A 154 38.54 -8.81 -21.37
N VAL A 155 37.22 -8.70 -21.26
CA VAL A 155 36.42 -9.28 -20.16
C VAL A 155 35.70 -10.56 -20.56
N ALA A 156 35.53 -10.80 -21.86
CA ALA A 156 35.06 -12.06 -22.41
C ALA A 156 35.46 -12.17 -23.88
N GLU A 157 35.48 -13.38 -24.41
CA GLU A 157 35.70 -13.65 -25.83
C GLU A 157 34.51 -14.39 -26.43
N VAL A 158 34.01 -13.90 -27.56
CA VAL A 158 32.92 -14.53 -28.30
C VAL A 158 33.52 -15.35 -29.43
N ARG A 159 33.28 -16.65 -29.41
CA ARG A 159 33.70 -17.61 -30.41
C ARG A 159 32.55 -17.88 -31.38
N LEU A 160 32.80 -17.66 -32.67
CA LEU A 160 31.86 -17.94 -33.76
C LEU A 160 32.41 -19.06 -34.65
N GLY A 161 31.66 -20.15 -34.79
CA GLY A 161 32.05 -21.25 -35.68
C GLY A 161 31.29 -22.56 -35.43
N ASP A 162 31.94 -23.69 -35.71
CA ASP A 162 31.37 -25.04 -35.64
C ASP A 162 32.08 -25.97 -34.63
N GLY A 163 33.09 -25.44 -33.92
CA GLY A 163 33.89 -26.24 -32.99
C GLY A 163 35.30 -26.56 -33.48
N THR A 164 35.68 -26.15 -34.71
CA THR A 164 36.97 -26.48 -35.35
C THR A 164 38.04 -25.39 -35.19
N ASP A 165 39.28 -25.66 -35.61
CA ASP A 165 40.42 -24.72 -35.56
C ASP A 165 40.27 -23.46 -36.46
N GLN A 166 39.18 -23.35 -37.23
CA GLN A 166 38.88 -22.19 -38.07
C GLN A 166 37.98 -21.15 -37.40
N ASP A 167 37.67 -21.30 -36.12
CA ASP A 167 36.74 -20.41 -35.40
C ASP A 167 37.26 -18.98 -35.24
N THR A 168 36.35 -18.01 -35.26
CA THR A 168 36.68 -16.58 -35.08
C THR A 168 36.44 -16.16 -33.63
N TRP A 169 37.44 -15.56 -33.00
CA TRP A 169 37.40 -15.09 -31.62
C TRP A 169 37.32 -13.56 -31.57
N ILE A 170 36.28 -13.05 -30.91
CA ILE A 170 35.94 -11.62 -30.87
C ILE A 170 36.01 -11.14 -29.42
N PRO A 171 36.94 -10.23 -29.06
CA PRO A 171 37.09 -9.77 -27.70
C PRO A 171 36.03 -8.74 -27.31
N LEU A 172 35.36 -8.96 -26.17
CA LEU A 172 34.54 -7.97 -25.47
C LEU A 172 35.42 -7.20 -24.49
N ARG A 173 35.48 -5.87 -24.60
CA ARG A 173 36.45 -5.05 -23.88
C ARG A 173 35.79 -4.02 -22.96
N ALA A 174 36.32 -3.88 -21.75
CA ALA A 174 35.88 -2.88 -20.78
C ALA A 174 36.15 -1.45 -21.27
N GLY A 175 35.18 -0.56 -21.05
CA GLY A 175 35.17 0.83 -21.51
C GLY A 175 35.14 1.03 -23.02
N LEU A 176 34.86 -0.02 -23.80
CA LEU A 176 34.62 0.03 -25.24
C LEU A 176 33.30 -0.66 -25.60
N HIS A 177 33.13 -1.92 -25.20
CA HIS A 177 31.96 -2.74 -25.50
C HIS A 177 31.00 -2.88 -24.31
N THR A 178 31.52 -2.70 -23.09
CA THR A 178 30.80 -2.80 -21.82
C THR A 178 31.49 -1.94 -20.76
N ALA A 179 30.83 -1.62 -19.66
CA ALA A 179 31.40 -0.88 -18.54
C ALA A 179 30.66 -1.20 -17.24
N GLU A 180 31.15 -0.67 -16.12
CA GLU A 180 30.50 -0.73 -14.80
C GLU A 180 29.05 -0.22 -14.89
N TRP A 181 28.08 -1.03 -14.48
CA TRP A 181 26.65 -0.68 -14.55
C TRP A 181 26.34 0.60 -13.76
N ALA A 182 26.92 0.75 -12.57
CA ALA A 182 26.75 1.90 -11.70
C ALA A 182 27.69 3.06 -12.03
N TYR A 183 28.23 3.14 -13.25
CA TYR A 183 29.23 4.16 -13.63
C TYR A 183 28.81 5.58 -13.27
N ASP A 184 27.54 5.93 -13.48
CA ASP A 184 27.05 7.30 -13.28
C ASP A 184 26.75 7.62 -11.80
N ARG A 185 26.81 6.63 -10.89
CA ARG A 185 26.60 6.87 -9.46
C ARG A 185 27.77 7.67 -8.86
N PRO A 186 27.48 8.73 -8.07
CA PRO A 186 28.51 9.46 -7.34
C PRO A 186 29.41 8.53 -6.51
N GLY A 187 30.73 8.67 -6.65
CA GLY A 187 31.72 7.85 -5.96
C GLY A 187 32.05 6.50 -6.63
N VAL A 188 31.20 5.95 -7.50
CA VAL A 188 31.57 4.81 -8.35
C VAL A 188 32.41 5.32 -9.52
N SER A 189 31.94 6.35 -10.23
CA SER A 189 32.66 7.02 -11.33
C SER A 189 34.10 7.38 -10.98
N ALA A 190 34.33 7.91 -9.77
CA ALA A 190 35.65 8.33 -9.30
C ALA A 190 36.62 7.15 -9.04
N ARG A 191 36.10 5.95 -8.80
CA ARG A 191 36.88 4.73 -8.57
C ARG A 191 37.05 3.88 -9.84
N THR A 192 36.20 4.07 -10.84
CA THR A 192 36.23 3.30 -12.08
C THR A 192 37.41 3.70 -12.96
N VAL A 193 38.29 2.75 -13.28
CA VAL A 193 39.52 3.01 -14.07
C VAL A 193 39.36 2.80 -15.59
N HIS A 194 38.19 2.38 -16.05
CA HIS A 194 37.80 2.37 -17.47
C HIS A 194 36.81 3.50 -17.78
N ARG A 195 36.62 3.82 -19.06
CA ARG A 195 35.66 4.84 -19.53
C ARG A 195 34.25 4.28 -19.60
N ARG A 196 33.26 5.17 -19.57
CA ARG A 196 31.86 4.83 -19.87
C ARG A 196 31.71 4.31 -21.31
N ALA A 197 31.12 3.14 -21.48
CA ALA A 197 30.80 2.58 -22.81
C ALA A 197 29.50 3.18 -23.38
N THR A 198 29.14 2.81 -24.61
CA THR A 198 27.90 3.26 -25.25
C THR A 198 26.68 2.69 -24.52
N VAL A 199 25.83 3.56 -23.98
CA VAL A 199 24.64 3.16 -23.22
C VAL A 199 23.54 2.70 -24.17
N ALA A 200 22.98 1.54 -23.85
CA ALA A 200 21.84 0.92 -24.51
C ALA A 200 20.52 1.36 -23.86
N GLY A 201 20.56 1.56 -22.55
CA GLY A 201 19.46 1.98 -21.70
C GLY A 201 19.84 1.78 -20.24
N GLN A 202 18.85 1.90 -19.36
CA GLN A 202 19.04 1.70 -17.92
C GLN A 202 18.21 0.50 -17.45
N TRP A 203 18.58 -0.03 -16.29
CA TRP A 203 17.84 -1.08 -15.62
C TRP A 203 16.48 -0.60 -15.17
N ASP A 204 15.47 -1.44 -15.39
CA ASP A 204 14.13 -1.21 -14.87
C ASP A 204 14.17 -1.06 -13.34
N GLY A 205 13.66 0.06 -12.83
CA GLY A 205 13.60 0.39 -11.41
C GLY A 205 14.89 1.00 -10.85
N VAL A 206 15.94 1.17 -11.65
CA VAL A 206 17.23 1.72 -11.20
C VAL A 206 17.83 2.64 -12.27
N PRO A 207 17.48 3.94 -12.29
CA PRO A 207 17.93 4.84 -13.34
C PRO A 207 19.45 4.98 -13.47
N ASP A 208 20.20 4.99 -12.37
CA ASP A 208 21.66 5.14 -12.44
C ASP A 208 22.42 3.85 -12.82
N ALA A 209 21.68 2.77 -13.13
CA ALA A 209 22.21 1.48 -13.51
C ALA A 209 22.16 1.30 -15.03
N ASN A 210 23.27 1.61 -15.69
CA ASN A 210 23.38 1.53 -17.13
C ASN A 210 23.54 0.09 -17.62
N ILE A 211 22.90 -0.17 -18.77
CA ILE A 211 23.17 -1.32 -19.63
C ILE A 211 23.85 -0.78 -20.88
N TYR A 212 24.91 -1.42 -21.33
CA TYR A 212 25.72 -0.98 -22.47
C TYR A 212 25.48 -1.87 -23.68
N TRP A 213 25.78 -1.34 -24.87
CA TRP A 213 25.78 -2.12 -26.08
C TRP A 213 26.95 -1.77 -26.99
N ALA A 214 27.31 -2.73 -27.84
CA ALA A 214 28.24 -2.51 -28.94
C ALA A 214 27.85 -3.35 -30.14
N THR A 215 28.14 -2.81 -31.33
CA THR A 215 28.14 -3.57 -32.58
C THR A 215 29.60 -3.79 -32.98
N ILE A 216 30.00 -5.06 -33.08
CA ILE A 216 31.36 -5.48 -33.39
C ILE A 216 31.34 -6.12 -34.78
N PRO A 217 32.09 -5.58 -35.77
CA PRO A 217 32.14 -6.17 -37.11
C PRO A 217 32.87 -7.51 -37.08
N VAL A 218 32.46 -8.42 -37.98
CA VAL A 218 33.11 -9.72 -38.21
C VAL A 218 33.65 -9.69 -39.64
N ASP A 219 34.97 -9.51 -39.76
CA ASP A 219 35.66 -9.38 -41.04
C ASP A 219 36.88 -10.34 -41.10
N PRO A 220 36.89 -11.32 -42.03
CA PRO A 220 35.83 -11.63 -43.00
C PRO A 220 34.58 -12.23 -42.35
N ALA A 221 33.44 -12.15 -43.05
CA ALA A 221 32.19 -12.75 -42.59
C ALA A 221 32.39 -14.26 -42.30
N LYS A 222 31.82 -14.75 -41.20
CA LYS A 222 32.03 -16.12 -40.71
C LYS A 222 30.73 -16.90 -40.65
N THR A 223 30.68 -18.07 -41.28
CA THR A 223 29.59 -19.02 -41.07
C THR A 223 29.73 -19.65 -39.69
N ALA A 224 28.74 -19.43 -38.83
CA ALA A 224 28.67 -19.99 -37.47
C ALA A 224 27.46 -20.92 -37.35
N ALA A 225 27.66 -22.12 -36.81
CA ALA A 225 26.58 -23.01 -36.37
C ALA A 225 26.38 -22.91 -34.85
N ARG A 226 27.39 -22.42 -34.13
CA ARG A 226 27.41 -22.23 -32.69
C ARG A 226 28.03 -20.90 -32.33
N VAL A 227 27.53 -20.32 -31.25
CA VAL A 227 28.15 -19.17 -30.57
C VAL A 227 28.53 -19.60 -29.16
N GLU A 228 29.79 -19.36 -28.78
CA GLU A 228 30.25 -19.54 -27.42
C GLU A 228 30.76 -18.23 -26.85
N ILE A 229 30.54 -17.99 -25.55
CA ILE A 229 31.04 -16.81 -24.86
C ILE A 229 31.85 -17.28 -23.66
N HIS A 230 33.14 -16.99 -23.71
CA HIS A 230 34.12 -17.43 -22.72
C HIS A 230 34.48 -16.25 -21.81
N PRO A 231 34.33 -16.36 -20.48
CA PRO A 231 34.78 -15.30 -19.57
C PRO A 231 36.31 -15.17 -19.65
N ALA A 232 36.82 -13.94 -19.58
CA ALA A 232 38.24 -13.74 -19.40
C ALA A 232 38.65 -14.06 -17.96
N VAL A 233 39.82 -14.66 -17.77
CA VAL A 233 40.41 -14.90 -16.44
C VAL A 233 41.30 -13.71 -16.09
N LEU A 234 40.84 -12.86 -15.18
CA LEU A 234 41.51 -11.64 -14.75
C LEU A 234 41.63 -11.63 -13.21
N PRO A 235 42.69 -12.21 -12.63
CA PRO A 235 42.89 -12.22 -11.18
C PRO A 235 42.93 -10.82 -10.55
N SER A 236 43.35 -9.81 -11.32
CA SER A 236 43.38 -8.40 -10.89
C SER A 236 42.00 -7.73 -10.86
N ALA A 237 40.96 -8.37 -11.41
CA ALA A 237 39.61 -7.83 -11.48
C ALA A 237 38.78 -8.08 -10.21
N GLY A 238 39.31 -8.83 -9.22
CA GLY A 238 38.58 -9.15 -7.98
C GLY A 238 37.27 -9.88 -8.27
N ASP A 239 36.19 -9.44 -7.60
CA ASP A 239 34.84 -10.02 -7.73
C ASP A 239 34.07 -9.50 -8.96
N ALA A 240 34.75 -8.97 -9.97
CA ALA A 240 34.10 -8.44 -11.16
C ALA A 240 33.37 -9.54 -11.95
N VAL A 241 32.14 -9.23 -12.37
CA VAL A 241 31.29 -10.16 -13.13
C VAL A 241 30.76 -9.47 -14.38
N LEU A 242 30.86 -10.14 -15.53
CA LEU A 242 30.19 -9.73 -16.76
C LEU A 242 28.78 -10.32 -16.82
N PHE A 243 27.79 -9.47 -17.07
CA PHE A 243 26.42 -9.88 -17.32
C PHE A 243 26.04 -9.60 -18.77
N LEU A 244 25.58 -10.63 -19.47
CA LEU A 244 24.98 -10.52 -20.79
C LEU A 244 23.46 -10.41 -20.67
N ARG A 245 22.87 -9.56 -21.50
CA ARG A 245 21.41 -9.31 -21.48
C ARG A 245 20.75 -9.56 -22.82
N ALA A 246 21.45 -9.31 -23.92
CA ALA A 246 21.02 -9.71 -25.25
C ALA A 246 22.22 -9.90 -26.17
N LEU A 247 22.05 -10.79 -27.15
CA LEU A 247 23.01 -11.06 -28.20
C LEU A 247 22.26 -11.19 -29.52
N ALA A 248 22.76 -10.56 -30.58
CA ALA A 248 22.23 -10.76 -31.92
C ALA A 248 23.34 -10.83 -32.96
N LEU A 249 23.07 -11.57 -34.04
CA LEU A 249 23.98 -11.79 -35.14
C LEU A 249 23.37 -11.17 -36.40
N LYS A 250 24.16 -10.41 -37.15
CA LYS A 250 23.72 -9.87 -38.43
C LYS A 250 23.95 -10.89 -39.53
N ASN A 251 22.85 -11.34 -40.15
CA ASN A 251 22.89 -12.25 -41.29
C ASN A 251 23.56 -11.55 -42.48
N GLY A 252 24.63 -12.14 -43.02
CA GLY A 252 25.35 -11.63 -44.17
C GLY A 252 24.59 -11.72 -45.50
N GLU A 253 23.59 -12.61 -45.59
CA GLU A 253 22.76 -12.78 -46.77
C GLU A 253 21.55 -11.84 -46.77
N SER A 254 20.76 -11.86 -45.68
CA SER A 254 19.53 -11.06 -45.59
C SER A 254 19.75 -9.65 -45.03
N GLY A 255 20.87 -9.41 -44.33
CA GLY A 255 21.13 -8.17 -43.60
C GLY A 255 20.35 -8.03 -42.29
N GLU A 256 19.50 -9.01 -41.94
CA GLU A 256 18.64 -9.00 -40.76
C GLU A 256 19.40 -9.34 -39.48
N TRP A 257 18.95 -8.79 -38.34
CA TRP A 257 19.44 -9.15 -37.02
C TRP A 257 18.70 -10.38 -36.47
N ILE A 258 19.43 -11.45 -36.21
CA ILE A 258 18.91 -12.67 -35.61
C ILE A 258 19.25 -12.67 -34.13
N HIS A 259 18.23 -12.65 -33.28
CA HIS A 259 18.40 -12.66 -31.82
C HIS A 259 18.76 -14.06 -31.32
N VAL A 260 19.86 -14.14 -30.58
CA VAL A 260 20.28 -15.38 -29.94
C VAL A 260 19.57 -15.49 -28.58
N SER A 261 18.87 -16.60 -28.37
CA SER A 261 18.12 -16.82 -27.13
C SER A 261 18.99 -17.54 -26.10
N GLY A 262 19.35 -16.83 -25.02
CA GLY A 262 20.01 -17.39 -23.84
C GLY A 262 19.21 -17.09 -22.58
N GLY A 263 18.94 -18.11 -21.77
CA GLY A 263 18.23 -17.98 -20.49
C GLY A 263 16.76 -17.52 -20.58
N PRO A 264 16.05 -17.49 -19.44
CA PRO A 264 14.69 -17.00 -19.36
C PRO A 264 14.63 -15.48 -19.64
N ARG A 265 13.45 -15.02 -20.08
CA ARG A 265 13.15 -13.59 -20.22
C ARG A 265 13.13 -12.94 -18.84
N LEU A 266 13.70 -11.74 -18.70
CA LEU A 266 13.74 -11.01 -17.42
C LEU A 266 12.35 -10.56 -16.96
N GLY A 267 11.49 -10.15 -17.89
CA GLY A 267 10.12 -9.71 -17.60
C GLY A 267 9.05 -10.69 -18.07
N SER A 268 7.86 -10.55 -17.49
CA SER A 268 6.64 -11.19 -18.01
C SER A 268 5.96 -10.26 -19.03
N PRO A 269 5.37 -10.79 -20.12
CA PRO A 269 4.55 -10.00 -21.05
C PRO A 269 3.47 -9.16 -20.35
N ASP A 270 2.97 -9.60 -19.19
CA ASP A 270 1.89 -8.94 -18.46
C ASP A 270 2.35 -7.77 -17.57
N GLN A 271 3.65 -7.60 -17.33
CA GLN A 271 4.16 -6.56 -16.44
C GLN A 271 3.87 -5.15 -16.95
N THR A 272 3.97 -4.94 -18.27
CA THR A 272 3.74 -3.64 -18.90
C THR A 272 2.24 -3.29 -18.88
N PRO A 273 1.31 -4.15 -19.35
CA PRO A 273 -0.12 -3.96 -19.14
C PRO A 273 -0.50 -3.71 -17.68
N ALA A 274 0.01 -4.51 -16.74
CA ALA A 274 -0.32 -4.39 -15.32
C ALA A 274 0.06 -3.03 -14.72
N PHE A 275 1.19 -2.44 -15.13
CA PHE A 275 1.59 -1.09 -14.70
C PHE A 275 0.55 -0.04 -15.11
N PHE A 276 0.14 -0.01 -16.38
CA PHE A 276 -0.85 0.96 -16.88
C PHE A 276 -2.27 0.67 -16.38
N GLU A 277 -2.63 -0.61 -16.20
CA GLU A 277 -3.86 -1.03 -15.54
C GLU A 277 -3.96 -0.47 -14.12
N ARG A 278 -2.89 -0.57 -13.31
CA ARG A 278 -2.81 -0.01 -11.96
C ARG A 278 -2.90 1.51 -11.98
N LEU A 279 -2.16 2.16 -12.89
CA LEU A 279 -2.22 3.61 -13.07
C LEU A 279 -3.65 4.08 -13.39
N GLY A 280 -4.31 3.43 -14.35
CA GLY A 280 -5.70 3.72 -14.71
C GLY A 280 -6.66 3.50 -13.54
N TYR A 281 -6.60 2.33 -12.89
CA TYR A 281 -7.47 1.98 -11.77
C TYR A 281 -7.36 2.98 -10.60
N SER A 282 -6.14 3.48 -10.33
CA SER A 282 -5.89 4.45 -9.25
C SER A 282 -6.63 5.79 -9.42
N LEU A 283 -7.02 6.16 -10.65
CA LEU A 283 -7.76 7.41 -10.93
C LEU A 283 -9.20 7.41 -10.42
N LEU A 284 -9.75 6.24 -10.04
CA LEU A 284 -11.13 6.10 -9.58
C LEU A 284 -11.43 7.02 -8.40
N ASN A 285 -10.57 7.02 -7.38
CA ASN A 285 -10.76 7.84 -6.19
C ASN A 285 -10.49 9.32 -6.45
N GLY A 286 -9.61 9.66 -7.40
CA GLY A 286 -9.42 11.01 -7.89
C GLY A 286 -10.72 11.60 -8.46
N LEU A 287 -11.40 10.84 -9.32
CA LEU A 287 -12.70 11.22 -9.89
C LEU A 287 -13.79 11.32 -8.82
N ALA A 288 -13.89 10.33 -7.93
CA ALA A 288 -14.88 10.31 -6.86
C ALA A 288 -14.70 11.52 -5.91
N THR A 289 -13.45 11.83 -5.53
CA THR A 289 -13.14 12.92 -4.60
C THR A 289 -13.34 14.29 -5.23
N ALA A 290 -12.92 14.49 -6.50
CA ALA A 290 -13.17 15.74 -7.22
C ALA A 290 -14.68 15.99 -7.40
N THR A 291 -15.45 14.93 -7.69
CA THR A 291 -16.91 15.02 -7.78
C THR A 291 -17.54 15.31 -6.41
N THR A 292 -16.99 14.74 -5.33
CA THR A 292 -17.43 15.04 -3.96
C THR A 292 -17.27 16.53 -3.65
N ALA A 293 -16.14 17.14 -4.02
CA ALA A 293 -15.92 18.57 -3.84
C ALA A 293 -16.95 19.42 -4.62
N VAL A 294 -17.32 19.01 -5.85
CA VAL A 294 -18.39 19.64 -6.62
C VAL A 294 -19.75 19.51 -5.91
N LEU A 295 -20.06 18.34 -5.37
CA LEU A 295 -21.30 18.13 -4.63
C LEU A 295 -21.34 18.96 -3.34
N LEU A 296 -20.21 19.15 -2.65
CA LEU A 296 -20.10 20.07 -1.52
C LEU A 296 -20.35 21.51 -1.96
N LEU A 297 -19.77 21.95 -3.08
CA LEU A 297 -20.06 23.28 -3.64
C LEU A 297 -21.56 23.44 -3.89
N VAL A 298 -22.18 22.46 -4.55
CA VAL A 298 -23.64 22.44 -4.81
C VAL A 298 -24.42 22.50 -3.50
N LEU A 299 -24.10 21.66 -2.51
CA LEU A 299 -24.75 21.65 -1.21
C LEU A 299 -24.63 23.00 -0.49
N VAL A 300 -23.44 23.61 -0.45
CA VAL A 300 -23.23 24.92 0.17
C VAL A 300 -24.07 25.99 -0.52
N THR A 301 -24.20 25.96 -1.85
CA THR A 301 -25.10 26.88 -2.58
C THR A 301 -26.58 26.60 -2.31
N LEU A 302 -26.99 25.34 -2.20
CA LEU A 302 -28.36 24.94 -1.87
C LEU A 302 -28.76 25.34 -0.43
N LEU A 303 -27.79 25.42 0.47
CA LEU A 303 -27.94 25.97 1.82
C LEU A 303 -27.98 27.51 1.84
N GLY A 304 -27.91 28.16 0.68
CA GLY A 304 -28.08 29.62 0.54
C GLY A 304 -26.83 30.43 0.83
N TYR A 305 -25.64 29.83 0.78
CA TYR A 305 -24.37 30.57 0.81
C TYR A 305 -23.94 30.96 -0.60
N GLY A 306 -23.10 31.99 -0.71
CA GLY A 306 -22.57 32.48 -1.98
C GLY A 306 -21.58 31.52 -2.63
N VAL A 307 -21.43 31.63 -3.95
CA VAL A 307 -20.57 30.75 -4.76
C VAL A 307 -19.10 30.80 -4.32
N GLY A 308 -18.60 31.96 -3.88
CA GLY A 308 -17.24 32.10 -3.35
C GLY A 308 -17.00 31.29 -2.08
N ALA A 309 -17.97 31.29 -1.16
CA ALA A 309 -17.90 30.45 0.04
C ALA A 309 -17.97 28.97 -0.32
N ALA A 310 -18.85 28.60 -1.26
CA ALA A 310 -19.00 27.24 -1.74
C ALA A 310 -17.73 26.70 -2.40
N ALA A 311 -17.08 27.48 -3.27
CA ALA A 311 -15.80 27.12 -3.86
C ALA A 311 -14.69 27.04 -2.81
N GLY A 312 -14.67 27.96 -1.84
CA GLY A 312 -13.73 27.92 -0.72
C GLY A 312 -13.84 26.63 0.10
N ILE A 313 -15.06 26.18 0.42
CA ILE A 313 -15.31 24.91 1.12
C ILE A 313 -14.86 23.71 0.27
N ALA A 314 -15.18 23.70 -1.02
CA ALA A 314 -14.80 22.62 -1.92
C ALA A 314 -13.28 22.48 -2.08
N LEU A 315 -12.56 23.62 -2.20
CA LEU A 315 -11.10 23.63 -2.26
C LEU A 315 -10.46 23.30 -0.92
N ALA A 316 -11.01 23.81 0.19
CA ALA A 316 -10.53 23.48 1.54
C ALA A 316 -10.66 21.98 1.82
N PHE A 317 -11.78 21.37 1.42
CA PHE A 317 -11.95 19.92 1.41
C PHE A 317 -10.87 19.24 0.56
N GLY A 318 -10.82 19.58 -0.73
CA GLY A 318 -10.01 18.83 -1.71
C GLY A 318 -8.51 19.02 -1.59
N LEU A 319 -8.03 20.14 -1.05
CA LEU A 319 -6.58 20.45 -0.94
C LEU A 319 -6.09 20.54 0.51
N GLY A 320 -6.98 20.82 1.46
CA GLY A 320 -6.62 21.05 2.85
C GLY A 320 -6.91 19.88 3.77
N THR A 321 -7.46 18.76 3.29
CA THR A 321 -7.82 17.63 4.16
C THR A 321 -7.30 16.31 3.63
N LEU A 322 -7.55 15.24 4.39
CA LEU A 322 -7.30 13.85 4.01
C LEU A 322 -7.90 13.49 2.64
N ALA A 323 -8.87 14.25 2.12
CA ALA A 323 -9.39 14.03 0.77
C ALA A 323 -8.27 13.96 -0.29
N TRP A 324 -7.20 14.76 -0.17
CA TRP A 324 -6.13 14.77 -1.17
C TRP A 324 -5.31 13.48 -1.18
N PRO A 325 -4.63 13.03 -0.09
CA PRO A 325 -3.91 11.75 -0.12
C PRO A 325 -4.80 10.56 -0.45
N TYR A 326 -6.04 10.54 0.03
CA TYR A 326 -6.93 9.42 -0.25
C TYR A 326 -7.55 9.45 -1.66
N ALA A 327 -7.51 10.59 -2.35
CA ALA A 327 -7.82 10.64 -3.78
C ALA A 327 -6.77 9.92 -4.64
N THR A 328 -5.54 9.79 -4.13
CA THR A 328 -4.42 9.13 -4.82
C THR A 328 -4.24 7.66 -4.42
N TYR A 329 -4.85 7.24 -3.31
CA TYR A 329 -4.80 5.87 -2.81
C TYR A 329 -5.98 5.04 -3.33
N ASP A 330 -5.85 3.72 -3.29
CA ASP A 330 -6.87 2.76 -3.76
C ASP A 330 -7.85 2.30 -2.67
N PHE A 331 -7.97 3.08 -1.59
CA PHE A 331 -8.89 2.84 -0.48
C PHE A 331 -10.36 3.00 -0.87
N SER A 332 -11.26 2.39 -0.11
CA SER A 332 -12.71 2.39 -0.38
C SER A 332 -13.44 3.60 0.20
N GLU A 333 -12.86 4.27 1.20
CA GLU A 333 -13.43 5.41 1.92
C GLU A 333 -13.80 6.62 1.02
N PRO A 334 -13.00 7.05 0.03
CA PRO A 334 -13.35 8.18 -0.83
C PRO A 334 -14.58 7.93 -1.69
N THR A 335 -14.70 6.72 -2.25
CA THR A 335 -15.86 6.34 -3.05
C THR A 335 -17.12 6.23 -2.19
N ALA A 336 -17.01 5.71 -0.96
CA ALA A 336 -18.11 5.72 -0.01
C ALA A 336 -18.53 7.15 0.40
N ALA A 337 -17.57 8.05 0.67
CA ALA A 337 -17.83 9.47 0.91
C ALA A 337 -18.62 10.12 -0.24
N PHE A 338 -18.19 9.89 -1.49
CA PHE A 338 -18.84 10.41 -2.68
C PHE A 338 -20.33 10.03 -2.69
N PHE A 339 -20.64 8.75 -2.53
CA PHE A 339 -22.02 8.27 -2.55
C PHE A 339 -22.85 8.75 -1.34
N LEU A 340 -22.25 8.89 -0.16
CA LEU A 340 -22.93 9.46 1.01
C LEU A 340 -23.31 10.94 0.79
N VAL A 341 -22.39 11.73 0.21
CA VAL A 341 -22.64 13.15 -0.11
C VAL A 341 -23.67 13.28 -1.25
N ALA A 342 -23.58 12.42 -2.26
CA ALA A 342 -24.57 12.36 -3.35
C ALA A 342 -25.98 12.06 -2.81
N GLY A 343 -26.12 11.04 -1.96
CA GLY A 343 -27.38 10.70 -1.29
C GLY A 343 -27.92 11.84 -0.40
N THR A 344 -27.02 12.56 0.27
CA THR A 344 -27.35 13.72 1.10
C THR A 344 -27.85 14.92 0.28
N THR A 345 -27.46 15.04 -0.99
CA THR A 345 -27.77 16.21 -1.82
C THR A 345 -29.25 16.28 -2.23
N ALA A 346 -29.91 15.13 -2.40
CA ALA A 346 -31.25 15.06 -2.98
C ALA A 346 -32.34 15.83 -2.20
N PRO A 347 -32.47 15.71 -0.85
CA PRO A 347 -33.48 16.45 -0.09
C PRO A 347 -33.36 17.98 -0.23
N TYR A 348 -32.13 18.48 -0.33
CA TYR A 348 -31.87 19.92 -0.49
C TYR A 348 -32.09 20.37 -1.95
N ALA A 349 -31.68 19.55 -2.92
CA ALA A 349 -31.84 19.86 -4.35
C ALA A 349 -33.32 19.90 -4.77
N ALA A 350 -34.17 19.06 -4.17
CA ALA A 350 -35.59 19.01 -4.50
C ALA A 350 -36.35 20.29 -4.18
N ARG A 351 -35.87 21.11 -3.24
CA ARG A 351 -36.44 22.45 -2.97
C ARG A 351 -36.24 23.40 -4.16
N ARG A 352 -35.13 23.25 -4.88
CA ARG A 352 -34.82 24.05 -6.07
C ARG A 352 -35.43 23.47 -7.33
N TYR A 353 -35.54 22.14 -7.40
CA TYR A 353 -36.00 21.37 -8.56
C TYR A 353 -37.15 20.42 -8.19
N PRO A 354 -38.33 20.95 -7.81
CA PRO A 354 -39.43 20.14 -7.30
C PRO A 354 -39.97 19.14 -8.34
N GLN A 355 -39.89 19.44 -9.63
CA GLN A 355 -40.29 18.50 -10.69
C GLN A 355 -39.43 17.22 -10.73
N SER A 356 -38.21 17.27 -10.22
CA SER A 356 -37.25 16.17 -10.24
C SER A 356 -37.23 15.35 -8.95
N ALA A 357 -38.10 15.67 -7.99
CA ALA A 357 -38.09 15.09 -6.64
C ALA A 357 -38.09 13.56 -6.60
N LEU A 358 -38.90 12.90 -7.43
CA LEU A 358 -38.93 11.42 -7.51
C LEU A 358 -37.57 10.86 -7.93
N TRP A 359 -37.00 11.38 -9.02
CA TRP A 359 -35.72 10.93 -9.56
C TRP A 359 -34.55 11.24 -8.63
N LEU A 360 -34.58 12.39 -7.95
CA LEU A 360 -33.61 12.73 -6.92
C LEU A 360 -33.67 11.76 -5.72
N GLY A 361 -34.87 11.38 -5.28
CA GLY A 361 -35.04 10.37 -4.23
C GLY A 361 -34.53 8.99 -4.64
N ILE A 362 -34.85 8.53 -5.86
CA ILE A 362 -34.33 7.26 -6.40
C ILE A 362 -32.80 7.30 -6.47
N ALA A 363 -32.22 8.37 -7.04
CA ALA A 363 -30.78 8.54 -7.15
C ALA A 363 -30.10 8.54 -5.77
N ALA A 364 -30.74 9.14 -4.76
CA ALA A 364 -30.24 9.09 -3.39
C ALA A 364 -30.29 7.69 -2.80
N GLY A 365 -31.39 6.95 -2.96
CA GLY A 365 -31.51 5.57 -2.52
C GLY A 365 -30.44 4.67 -3.15
N VAL A 366 -30.23 4.77 -4.48
CA VAL A 366 -29.16 4.08 -5.20
C VAL A 366 -27.79 4.45 -4.63
N SER A 367 -27.54 5.75 -4.43
CA SER A 367 -26.26 6.23 -3.89
C SER A 367 -26.00 5.64 -2.51
N LEU A 368 -26.97 5.60 -1.61
CA LEU A 368 -26.78 5.04 -0.26
C LEU A 368 -26.50 3.53 -0.29
N VAL A 369 -27.13 2.77 -1.21
CA VAL A 369 -26.79 1.35 -1.43
C VAL A 369 -25.36 1.19 -1.94
N LEU A 370 -24.95 2.01 -2.90
CA LEU A 370 -23.57 1.99 -3.42
C LEU A 370 -22.54 2.43 -2.38
N ALA A 371 -22.89 3.35 -1.47
CA ALA A 371 -22.02 3.75 -0.36
C ALA A 371 -21.70 2.55 0.54
N VAL A 372 -22.73 1.79 0.96
CA VAL A 372 -22.57 0.58 1.79
C VAL A 372 -21.82 -0.52 1.01
N GLY A 373 -22.12 -0.67 -0.29
CA GLY A 373 -21.45 -1.62 -1.16
C GLY A 373 -19.98 -1.30 -1.46
N ALA A 374 -19.58 -0.02 -1.39
CA ALA A 374 -18.20 0.42 -1.52
C ALA A 374 -17.45 0.26 -0.20
N LYS A 375 -18.07 0.67 0.91
CA LYS A 375 -17.54 0.46 2.25
C LYS A 375 -18.67 0.20 3.22
N TYR A 376 -18.63 -0.96 3.83
CA TYR A 376 -19.66 -1.44 4.73
C TYR A 376 -19.91 -0.51 5.93
N THR A 377 -18.88 0.21 6.40
CA THR A 377 -18.96 1.15 7.52
C THR A 377 -19.73 2.42 7.19
N ALA A 378 -20.07 2.66 5.91
CA ALA A 378 -21.02 3.70 5.52
C ALA A 378 -22.43 3.46 6.13
N ALA A 379 -22.74 2.22 6.51
CA ALA A 379 -23.99 1.85 7.18
C ALA A 379 -24.21 2.58 8.53
N ILE A 380 -23.16 3.13 9.14
CA ILE A 380 -23.28 3.98 10.35
C ILE A 380 -23.96 5.31 10.03
N ILE A 381 -23.70 5.87 8.84
CA ILE A 381 -24.14 7.22 8.45
C ILE A 381 -25.48 7.18 7.70
N VAL A 382 -25.75 6.10 6.96
CA VAL A 382 -26.99 5.92 6.17
C VAL A 382 -28.27 6.19 6.98
N PRO A 383 -28.45 5.64 8.21
CA PRO A 383 -29.62 5.93 9.03
C PRO A 383 -29.79 7.42 9.33
N LEU A 384 -28.70 8.16 9.57
CA LEU A 384 -28.77 9.61 9.83
C LEU A 384 -29.23 10.38 8.59
N ILE A 385 -28.80 9.97 7.39
CA ILE A 385 -29.25 10.58 6.13
C ILE A 385 -30.74 10.29 5.90
N VAL A 386 -31.16 9.05 6.13
CA VAL A 386 -32.58 8.65 6.03
C VAL A 386 -33.43 9.42 7.03
N LEU A 387 -33.00 9.53 8.30
CA LEU A 387 -33.70 10.28 9.33
C LEU A 387 -33.78 11.77 8.98
N GLN A 388 -32.71 12.38 8.46
CA GLN A 388 -32.73 13.77 8.00
C GLN A 388 -33.72 13.97 6.86
N ALA A 389 -33.74 13.08 5.86
CA ALA A 389 -34.67 13.13 4.74
C ALA A 389 -36.13 12.91 5.20
N ALA A 390 -36.37 11.92 6.06
CA ALA A 390 -37.67 11.63 6.63
C ALA A 390 -38.19 12.78 7.49
N TRP A 391 -37.35 13.40 8.31
CA TRP A 391 -37.71 14.58 9.10
C TRP A 391 -38.17 15.74 8.21
N LEU A 392 -37.44 16.00 7.12
CA LEU A 392 -37.80 17.04 6.16
C LEU A 392 -39.10 16.72 5.40
N GLY A 393 -39.34 15.44 5.09
CA GLY A 393 -40.54 14.99 4.38
C GLY A 393 -41.78 14.83 5.26
N LEU A 394 -41.64 14.48 6.55
CA LEU A 394 -42.76 14.13 7.43
C LEU A 394 -43.19 15.26 8.38
N ARG A 395 -42.45 16.38 8.41
CA ARG A 395 -42.86 17.55 9.20
C ARG A 395 -44.24 18.07 8.79
N ARG A 396 -44.97 18.68 9.74
CA ARG A 396 -46.36 19.17 9.56
C ARG A 396 -46.53 20.06 8.32
N HIS A 397 -45.53 20.87 8.01
CA HIS A 397 -45.50 21.79 6.87
C HIS A 397 -44.55 21.33 5.76
N ALA A 398 -44.34 20.02 5.58
CA ALA A 398 -43.51 19.50 4.51
C ALA A 398 -44.18 19.70 3.15
N GLU A 399 -43.41 20.17 2.18
CA GLU A 399 -43.86 20.32 0.81
C GLU A 399 -44.02 18.94 0.12
N PRO A 400 -44.91 18.78 -0.88
CA PRO A 400 -45.12 17.51 -1.56
C PRO A 400 -43.85 16.93 -2.19
N HIS A 401 -42.95 17.78 -2.67
CA HIS A 401 -41.68 17.35 -3.24
C HIS A 401 -40.71 16.79 -2.17
N GLU A 402 -40.69 17.35 -0.95
CA GLU A 402 -39.88 16.84 0.16
C GLU A 402 -40.36 15.44 0.59
N ARG A 403 -41.68 15.24 0.65
CA ARG A 403 -42.31 13.93 0.89
C ARG A 403 -41.92 12.89 -0.17
N ARG A 404 -42.02 13.27 -1.45
CA ARG A 404 -41.69 12.38 -2.57
C ARG A 404 -40.24 11.93 -2.53
N VAL A 405 -39.29 12.84 -2.25
CA VAL A 405 -37.87 12.46 -2.10
C VAL A 405 -37.68 11.46 -0.98
N ALA A 406 -38.24 11.74 0.20
CA ALA A 406 -38.08 10.87 1.37
C ALA A 406 -38.64 9.47 1.11
N ILE A 407 -39.85 9.37 0.55
CA ILE A 407 -40.48 8.09 0.22
C ILE A 407 -39.66 7.33 -0.83
N ALA A 408 -39.28 8.00 -1.93
CA ALA A 408 -38.52 7.36 -3.00
C ALA A 408 -37.14 6.88 -2.52
N LEU A 409 -36.43 7.68 -1.72
CA LEU A 409 -35.16 7.30 -1.11
C LEU A 409 -35.30 6.04 -0.27
N VAL A 410 -36.27 6.01 0.65
CA VAL A 410 -36.49 4.87 1.55
C VAL A 410 -36.92 3.63 0.76
N ALA A 411 -37.85 3.78 -0.19
CA ALA A 411 -38.33 2.67 -1.02
C ALA A 411 -37.21 2.06 -1.86
N THR A 412 -36.38 2.89 -2.49
CA THR A 412 -35.23 2.44 -3.28
C THR A 412 -34.15 1.80 -2.40
N LEU A 413 -33.84 2.39 -1.25
CA LEU A 413 -32.88 1.82 -0.29
C LEU A 413 -33.34 0.45 0.20
N ALA A 414 -34.62 0.29 0.53
CA ALA A 414 -35.18 -0.99 0.97
C ALA A 414 -35.14 -2.03 -0.16
N LEU A 415 -35.62 -1.68 -1.35
CA LEU A 415 -35.68 -2.58 -2.49
C LEU A 415 -34.29 -3.02 -2.95
N LEU A 416 -33.43 -2.07 -3.28
CA LEU A 416 -32.10 -2.37 -3.82
C LEU A 416 -31.13 -2.84 -2.74
N GLY A 417 -31.29 -2.39 -1.49
CA GLY A 417 -30.52 -2.89 -0.36
C GLY A 417 -30.79 -4.38 -0.12
N MET A 418 -32.06 -4.81 -0.18
CA MET A 418 -32.42 -6.22 -0.05
C MET A 418 -31.89 -7.05 -1.23
N ILE A 419 -32.07 -6.59 -2.47
CA ILE A 419 -31.53 -7.27 -3.66
C ILE A 419 -30.01 -7.40 -3.56
N GLY A 420 -29.32 -6.32 -3.20
CA GLY A 420 -27.87 -6.30 -3.03
C GLY A 420 -27.39 -7.25 -1.92
N LEU A 421 -28.11 -7.33 -0.80
CA LEU A 421 -27.81 -8.24 0.29
C LEU A 421 -27.95 -9.71 -0.16
N VAL A 422 -29.05 -10.07 -0.83
CA VAL A 422 -29.26 -11.44 -1.34
C VAL A 422 -28.19 -11.81 -2.36
N ALA A 423 -27.91 -10.93 -3.31
CA ALA A 423 -26.86 -11.14 -4.31
C ALA A 423 -25.48 -11.32 -3.66
N MET A 424 -25.17 -10.52 -2.64
CA MET A 424 -23.91 -10.61 -1.89
C MET A 424 -23.79 -11.95 -1.17
N ILE A 425 -24.85 -12.42 -0.51
CA ILE A 425 -24.87 -13.73 0.15
C ILE A 425 -24.66 -14.85 -0.87
N ALA A 426 -25.32 -14.76 -2.03
CA ALA A 426 -25.19 -15.76 -3.09
C ALA A 426 -23.76 -15.84 -3.66
N VAL A 427 -23.08 -14.70 -3.83
CA VAL A 427 -21.71 -14.64 -4.38
C VAL A 427 -20.65 -14.96 -3.31
N ALA A 428 -20.76 -14.36 -2.13
CA ALA A 428 -19.76 -14.50 -1.06
C ALA A 428 -19.92 -15.82 -0.28
N GLY A 429 -21.08 -16.49 -0.38
CA GLY A 429 -21.40 -17.71 0.37
C GLY A 429 -21.60 -17.47 1.87
N ARG A 430 -21.70 -16.22 2.32
CA ARG A 430 -21.88 -15.83 3.72
C ARG A 430 -22.53 -14.45 3.83
N VAL A 431 -23.12 -14.18 4.98
CA VAL A 431 -23.67 -12.87 5.32
C VAL A 431 -22.55 -11.81 5.33
N PRO A 432 -22.78 -10.58 4.83
CA PRO A 432 -21.80 -9.50 4.89
C PRO A 432 -21.26 -9.28 6.29
N ILE A 433 -19.98 -8.90 6.36
CA ILE A 433 -19.25 -8.76 7.62
C ILE A 433 -19.93 -7.75 8.54
N VAL A 434 -20.63 -6.73 8.03
CA VAL A 434 -21.39 -5.80 8.89
C VAL A 434 -22.45 -6.50 9.70
N LEU A 435 -23.27 -7.34 9.09
CA LEU A 435 -24.35 -7.97 9.85
C LEU A 435 -23.78 -9.03 10.79
N GLY A 436 -22.75 -9.76 10.35
CA GLY A 436 -22.05 -10.75 11.18
C GLY A 436 -21.25 -10.15 12.34
N GLU A 437 -20.45 -9.11 12.10
CA GLU A 437 -19.62 -8.42 13.11
C GLU A 437 -20.37 -7.35 13.89
N TRP A 438 -21.48 -6.78 13.41
CA TRP A 438 -22.28 -5.93 14.30
C TRP A 438 -23.01 -6.78 15.32
N LEU A 439 -23.63 -7.89 14.90
CA LEU A 439 -24.31 -8.81 15.81
C LEU A 439 -23.31 -9.58 16.69
N GLY A 440 -22.25 -10.12 16.09
CA GLY A 440 -21.22 -10.91 16.78
C GLY A 440 -20.10 -10.07 17.41
N GLY A 441 -19.71 -8.94 16.83
CA GLY A 441 -18.67 -8.06 17.36
C GLY A 441 -19.13 -7.21 18.54
N LEU A 442 -20.43 -6.89 18.68
CA LEU A 442 -20.97 -6.41 19.96
C LEU A 442 -20.79 -7.46 21.08
N GLN A 443 -20.85 -8.75 20.74
CA GLN A 443 -20.62 -9.86 21.69
C GLN A 443 -19.12 -10.17 21.89
N ARG A 444 -18.26 -9.89 20.90
CA ARG A 444 -16.81 -10.16 20.90
C ARG A 444 -15.93 -8.93 21.22
N GLY A 445 -16.52 -7.79 21.56
CA GLY A 445 -15.74 -6.61 21.98
C GLY A 445 -15.19 -5.72 20.86
N TRP A 446 -15.83 -5.65 19.69
CA TRP A 446 -15.43 -4.73 18.61
C TRP A 446 -15.40 -3.24 19.02
N LEU A 447 -16.10 -2.91 20.10
CA LEU A 447 -16.12 -1.59 20.74
C LEU A 447 -15.52 -1.65 22.16
N SER A 448 -14.51 -2.51 22.39
CA SER A 448 -13.95 -2.77 23.72
C SER A 448 -12.87 -1.77 24.13
N LEU A 449 -12.25 -1.05 23.19
CA LEU A 449 -11.25 -0.04 23.50
C LEU A 449 -11.88 1.07 24.37
N PRO A 450 -11.27 1.41 25.53
CA PRO A 450 -11.71 2.53 26.33
C PRO A 450 -11.79 3.81 25.49
N ILE A 451 -12.99 4.39 25.42
CA ILE A 451 -13.30 5.48 24.49
C ILE A 451 -12.30 6.64 24.54
N TRP A 452 -11.75 6.95 25.71
CA TRP A 452 -10.79 8.04 25.86
C TRP A 452 -9.48 7.80 25.09
N ILE A 453 -9.03 6.56 24.97
CA ILE A 453 -7.79 6.20 24.26
C ILE A 453 -7.94 6.46 22.76
N GLY A 454 -9.01 5.94 22.15
CA GLY A 454 -9.29 6.19 20.74
C GLY A 454 -9.72 7.63 20.47
N LEU A 455 -10.42 8.30 21.39
CA LEU A 455 -10.85 9.69 21.21
C LEU A 455 -9.67 10.66 21.25
N ARG A 456 -8.76 10.53 22.23
CA ARG A 456 -7.52 11.31 22.25
C ARG A 456 -6.63 10.92 21.06
N GLY A 457 -6.71 9.67 20.61
CA GLY A 457 -6.14 9.19 19.36
C GLY A 457 -6.62 10.02 18.16
N LEU A 458 -7.92 9.99 17.85
CA LEU A 458 -8.48 10.65 16.68
C LEU A 458 -8.40 12.18 16.71
N LEU A 459 -8.38 12.80 17.90
CA LEU A 459 -8.41 14.27 18.02
C LEU A 459 -7.05 14.89 18.28
N LEU A 460 -6.17 14.24 19.05
CA LEU A 460 -4.95 14.86 19.61
C LEU A 460 -3.67 14.06 19.35
N SER A 461 -3.77 12.82 18.85
CA SER A 461 -2.59 11.99 18.53
C SER A 461 -1.62 12.73 17.62
N PRO A 462 -0.32 12.71 17.94
CA PRO A 462 0.68 13.28 17.06
C PRO A 462 0.85 12.46 15.76
N GLY A 463 0.44 11.19 15.74
CA GLY A 463 0.51 10.33 14.56
C GLY A 463 -0.76 10.24 13.72
N LYS A 464 -1.95 10.60 14.26
CA LYS A 464 -3.24 10.35 13.60
C LYS A 464 -4.35 11.36 13.93
N SER A 465 -4.05 12.51 14.55
CA SER A 465 -5.08 13.53 14.82
C SER A 465 -5.72 14.04 13.53
N ILE A 466 -7.06 14.09 13.47
CA ILE A 466 -7.78 14.71 12.36
C ILE A 466 -7.44 16.20 12.20
N PHE A 467 -7.10 16.89 13.29
CA PHE A 467 -6.77 18.32 13.25
C PHE A 467 -5.29 18.58 12.97
N LEU A 468 -4.38 17.66 13.31
CA LEU A 468 -2.98 17.77 12.91
C LEU A 468 -2.80 17.40 11.43
N TYR A 469 -3.54 16.39 10.97
CA TYR A 469 -3.50 15.93 9.59
C TYR A 469 -4.44 16.69 8.65
N ALA A 470 -5.41 17.45 9.17
CA ALA A 470 -6.21 18.40 8.40
C ALA A 470 -6.54 19.67 9.22
N PRO A 471 -5.54 20.53 9.52
CA PRO A 471 -5.70 21.76 10.31
C PRO A 471 -6.87 22.66 9.92
N VAL A 472 -7.23 22.71 8.63
CA VAL A 472 -8.37 23.49 8.14
C VAL A 472 -9.70 23.10 8.79
N LEU A 473 -9.83 21.87 9.30
CA LEU A 473 -11.03 21.39 9.99
C LEU A 473 -11.25 22.06 11.36
N ILE A 474 -10.27 22.79 11.89
CA ILE A 474 -10.48 23.67 13.04
C ILE A 474 -11.53 24.74 12.69
N LEU A 475 -11.51 25.26 11.46
CA LEU A 475 -12.53 26.21 10.98
C LEU A 475 -13.92 25.58 10.92
N ALA A 476 -14.03 24.28 10.69
CA ALA A 476 -15.30 23.57 10.73
C ALA A 476 -15.89 23.61 12.14
N VAL A 477 -15.10 23.24 13.15
CA VAL A 477 -15.53 23.28 14.56
C VAL A 477 -15.93 24.69 14.98
N LEU A 478 -15.12 25.70 14.65
CA LEU A 478 -15.43 27.11 14.96
C LEU A 478 -16.67 27.62 14.21
N GLY A 479 -17.00 27.04 13.06
CA GLY A 479 -18.18 27.39 12.26
C GLY A 479 -19.48 26.78 12.77
N MET A 480 -19.43 25.73 13.61
CA MET A 480 -20.61 25.00 14.08
C MET A 480 -21.67 25.87 14.76
N PRO A 481 -21.35 26.82 15.67
CA PRO A 481 -22.37 27.65 16.31
C PRO A 481 -23.15 28.52 15.32
N ALA A 482 -22.46 29.12 14.35
CA ALA A 482 -23.06 29.94 13.30
C ALA A 482 -23.83 29.09 12.28
N PHE A 483 -23.37 27.86 12.03
CA PHE A 483 -24.07 26.92 11.16
C PHE A 483 -25.38 26.44 11.80
N TRP A 484 -25.33 26.11 13.09
CA TRP A 484 -26.50 25.72 13.89
C TRP A 484 -27.54 26.84 13.96
N SER A 485 -27.11 28.07 14.24
CA SER A 485 -28.04 29.21 14.34
C SER A 485 -28.78 29.48 13.02
N ARG A 486 -28.13 29.23 11.88
CA ARG A 486 -28.70 29.43 10.54
C ARG A 486 -29.58 28.27 10.07
N HIS A 487 -29.16 27.02 10.28
CA HIS A 487 -29.82 25.85 9.67
C HIS A 487 -30.65 25.01 10.63
N ARG A 488 -30.39 25.11 11.95
CA ARG A 488 -31.08 24.36 13.00
C ARG A 488 -31.25 22.88 12.62
N THR A 489 -32.48 22.37 12.68
CA THR A 489 -32.82 20.97 12.36
C THR A 489 -32.58 20.59 10.90
N GLY A 490 -32.52 21.57 9.99
CA GLY A 490 -32.19 21.32 8.57
C GLY A 490 -30.72 20.99 8.32
N GLY A 491 -29.84 21.22 9.30
CA GLY A 491 -28.41 20.94 9.23
C GLY A 491 -27.89 19.92 10.24
N LEU A 492 -28.78 19.22 10.97
CA LEU A 492 -28.39 18.31 12.05
C LEU A 492 -27.47 17.18 11.57
N LEU A 493 -27.69 16.65 10.37
CA LEU A 493 -26.83 15.63 9.77
C LEU A 493 -25.35 16.03 9.77
N PHE A 494 -25.03 17.27 9.35
CA PHE A 494 -23.66 17.77 9.25
C PHE A 494 -23.01 18.00 10.61
N LEU A 495 -23.81 18.16 11.66
CA LEU A 495 -23.35 18.31 13.03
C LEU A 495 -23.20 16.95 13.72
N ILE A 496 -24.17 16.05 13.60
CA ILE A 496 -24.20 14.79 14.34
C ILE A 496 -23.33 13.72 13.69
N ALA A 497 -23.38 13.56 12.36
CA ALA A 497 -22.74 12.42 11.70
C ALA A 497 -21.22 12.35 11.93
N PRO A 498 -20.44 13.45 11.79
CA PRO A 498 -19.00 13.41 12.05
C PRO A 498 -18.66 12.98 13.49
N TRP A 499 -19.34 13.54 14.48
CA TRP A 499 -19.05 13.26 15.88
C TRP A 499 -19.52 11.87 16.31
N LEU A 500 -20.69 11.41 15.86
CA LEU A 500 -21.12 10.04 16.10
C LEU A 500 -20.09 9.04 15.53
N TYR A 501 -19.61 9.31 14.31
CA TYR A 501 -18.63 8.45 13.65
C TYR A 501 -17.30 8.43 14.41
N ILE A 502 -16.81 9.60 14.86
CA ILE A 502 -15.62 9.70 15.71
C ILE A 502 -15.81 8.90 17.00
N LEU A 503 -16.97 9.03 17.67
CA LEU A 503 -17.24 8.31 18.92
C LEU A 503 -17.25 6.79 18.72
N VAL A 504 -17.90 6.29 17.65
CA VAL A 504 -17.91 4.86 17.33
C VAL A 504 -16.50 4.34 17.10
N TYR A 505 -15.69 5.03 16.28
CA TYR A 505 -14.33 4.60 16.01
C TYR A 505 -13.36 4.80 17.17
N SER A 506 -13.69 5.67 18.12
CA SER A 506 -12.89 5.84 19.35
C SER A 506 -12.93 4.60 20.26
N MET A 507 -13.89 3.71 20.05
CA MET A 507 -14.03 2.46 20.83
C MET A 507 -13.49 1.24 20.07
N LYS A 508 -13.03 1.42 18.83
CA LYS A 508 -12.46 0.33 18.04
C LYS A 508 -10.98 0.17 18.37
N ASP A 509 -10.52 -1.06 18.58
CA ASP A 509 -9.12 -1.39 18.89
C ASP A 509 -8.15 -0.77 17.87
N VAL A 510 -8.37 -1.05 16.58
CA VAL A 510 -7.65 -0.42 15.46
C VAL A 510 -8.41 0.84 15.00
N TRP A 511 -8.47 1.88 15.84
CA TRP A 511 -9.21 3.14 15.57
C TRP A 511 -8.59 3.97 14.45
N HIS A 512 -7.26 3.90 14.28
CA HIS A 512 -6.49 4.69 13.31
C HIS A 512 -6.67 4.20 11.87
N GLY A 513 -6.80 2.88 11.70
CA GLY A 513 -6.99 2.24 10.41
C GLY A 513 -5.76 2.24 9.49
N GLY A 514 -4.55 2.52 9.98
CA GLY A 514 -3.35 2.60 9.12
C GLY A 514 -3.37 3.77 8.13
N GLY A 515 -2.32 3.91 7.32
CA GLY A 515 -2.18 4.99 6.32
C GLY A 515 -1.97 6.41 6.89
N TRP A 516 -2.22 7.43 6.06
CA TRP A 516 -1.96 8.84 6.37
C TRP A 516 -3.08 9.47 7.21
N GLY A 517 -2.79 9.80 8.47
CA GLY A 517 -3.82 10.30 9.40
C GLY A 517 -4.88 9.23 9.73
N PRO A 518 -6.04 9.63 10.27
CA PRO A 518 -7.08 8.70 10.70
C PRO A 518 -7.97 8.28 9.53
N ARG A 519 -7.54 7.25 8.76
CA ARG A 519 -8.17 6.80 7.51
C ARG A 519 -9.69 6.74 7.56
N TYR A 520 -10.25 6.14 8.60
CA TYR A 520 -11.69 5.89 8.67
C TYR A 520 -12.51 7.19 8.67
N LEU A 521 -11.94 8.30 9.14
CA LEU A 521 -12.62 9.58 9.17
C LEU A 521 -12.74 10.25 7.80
N VAL A 522 -12.03 9.78 6.77
CA VAL A 522 -12.14 10.29 5.38
C VAL A 522 -13.59 10.36 4.92
N MET A 523 -14.44 9.39 5.32
CA MET A 523 -15.86 9.38 4.97
C MET A 523 -16.69 10.52 5.57
N ILE A 524 -16.29 11.06 6.74
CA ILE A 524 -17.01 12.12 7.43
C ILE A 524 -16.42 13.52 7.20
N VAL A 525 -15.21 13.62 6.66
CA VAL A 525 -14.58 14.91 6.33
C VAL A 525 -15.50 15.80 5.47
N PRO A 526 -16.19 15.30 4.41
CA PRO A 526 -17.13 16.11 3.64
C PRO A 526 -18.28 16.68 4.48
N PHE A 527 -18.74 15.97 5.51
CA PHE A 527 -19.82 16.43 6.38
C PHE A 527 -19.32 17.46 7.39
N LEU A 528 -18.12 17.24 7.95
CA LEU A 528 -17.51 18.15 8.90
C LEU A 528 -17.18 19.49 8.25
N VAL A 529 -16.50 19.50 7.09
CA VAL A 529 -16.06 20.73 6.41
C VAL A 529 -17.24 21.66 6.05
N MET A 530 -18.44 21.12 5.81
CA MET A 530 -19.66 21.91 5.54
C MET A 530 -20.00 22.90 6.67
N THR A 531 -19.65 22.56 7.90
CA THR A 531 -19.93 23.42 9.07
C THR A 531 -19.07 24.70 9.07
N ALA A 532 -17.99 24.75 8.28
CA ALA A 532 -17.19 25.97 8.07
C ALA A 532 -17.86 26.99 7.10
N ALA A 533 -18.97 26.64 6.44
CA ALA A 533 -19.61 27.50 5.43
C ALA A 533 -19.94 28.94 5.91
N PRO A 534 -20.41 29.19 7.15
CA PRO A 534 -20.62 30.55 7.65
C PRO A 534 -19.33 31.37 7.71
N LEU A 535 -18.22 30.75 8.13
CA LEU A 535 -16.92 31.42 8.19
C LEU A 535 -16.38 31.68 6.78
N ALA A 536 -16.50 30.71 5.87
CA ALA A 536 -16.14 30.89 4.46
C ALA A 536 -16.95 32.04 3.82
N GLN A 537 -18.23 32.19 4.17
CA GLN A 537 -19.07 33.30 3.74
C GLN A 537 -18.61 34.64 4.28
N LEU A 538 -18.17 34.70 5.55
CA LEU A 538 -17.60 35.91 6.15
C LEU A 538 -16.31 36.31 5.45
N LEU A 539 -15.42 35.35 5.19
CA LEU A 539 -14.15 35.56 4.49
C LEU A 539 -14.35 36.08 3.06
N ALA A 540 -15.34 35.53 2.35
CA ALA A 540 -15.71 35.93 1.00
C ALA A 540 -16.41 37.30 0.92
N SER A 541 -16.98 37.79 2.02
CA SER A 541 -17.64 39.10 2.07
C SER A 541 -16.62 40.25 2.13
N GLN A 542 -16.90 41.40 1.51
CA GLN A 542 -15.94 42.51 1.42
C GLN A 542 -15.55 43.14 2.78
N GLY A 543 -16.42 43.08 3.80
CA GLY A 543 -16.21 43.67 5.12
C GLY A 543 -15.46 42.81 6.16
N GLY A 544 -14.94 41.64 5.78
CA GLY A 544 -14.22 40.75 6.70
C GLY A 544 -12.89 41.33 7.20
N SER A 545 -12.55 41.06 8.47
CA SER A 545 -11.26 41.44 9.07
C SER A 545 -10.08 40.87 8.26
N ARG A 546 -9.11 41.74 7.92
CA ARG A 546 -7.88 41.32 7.22
C ARG A 546 -7.12 40.27 8.03
N LEU A 547 -7.04 40.45 9.35
CA LEU A 547 -6.38 39.51 10.26
C LEU A 547 -7.01 38.10 10.18
N LEU A 548 -8.34 38.03 10.19
CA LEU A 548 -9.05 36.75 10.09
C LEU A 548 -8.79 36.07 8.74
N ARG A 549 -8.79 36.83 7.63
CA ARG A 549 -8.45 36.28 6.31
C ARG A 549 -7.03 35.74 6.25
N THR A 550 -6.07 36.48 6.80
CA THR A 550 -4.67 36.03 6.87
C THR A 550 -4.53 34.78 7.72
N ALA A 551 -5.14 34.74 8.91
CA ALA A 551 -5.09 33.58 9.80
C ALA A 551 -5.70 32.32 9.15
N CYS A 552 -6.88 32.43 8.53
CA CYS A 552 -7.51 31.32 7.82
C CYS A 552 -6.69 30.90 6.59
N GLY A 553 -6.07 31.85 5.88
CA GLY A 553 -5.17 31.58 4.75
C GLY A 553 -3.91 30.82 5.17
N LEU A 554 -3.28 31.23 6.27
CA LEU A 554 -2.13 30.53 6.84
C LEU A 554 -2.50 29.12 7.31
N LEU A 555 -3.65 28.95 7.96
CA LEU A 555 -4.13 27.65 8.40
C LEU A 555 -4.42 26.72 7.22
N LEU A 556 -5.04 27.23 6.14
CA LEU A 556 -5.24 26.48 4.91
C LEU A 556 -3.90 26.12 4.25
N GLY A 557 -2.96 27.05 4.19
CA GLY A 557 -1.61 26.82 3.67
C GLY A 557 -0.87 25.72 4.44
N LEU A 558 -0.93 25.75 5.77
CA LEU A 558 -0.41 24.68 6.62
C LEU A 558 -1.10 23.34 6.33
N SER A 559 -2.43 23.35 6.19
CA SER A 559 -3.21 22.16 5.87
C SER A 559 -2.80 21.53 4.53
N CYS A 560 -2.58 22.36 3.50
CA CYS A 560 -2.08 21.93 2.20
C CYS A 560 -0.65 21.38 2.30
N ALA A 561 0.24 22.02 3.07
CA ALA A 561 1.61 21.54 3.25
C ALA A 561 1.65 20.14 3.88
N VAL A 562 0.79 19.87 4.87
CA VAL A 562 0.62 18.53 5.45
C VAL A 562 0.16 17.52 4.39
N GLN A 563 -0.77 17.88 3.49
CA GLN A 563 -1.19 16.97 2.42
C GLN A 563 -0.09 16.71 1.40
N VAL A 564 0.72 17.73 1.06
CA VAL A 564 1.87 17.56 0.16
C VAL A 564 2.84 16.52 0.70
N VAL A 565 3.13 16.52 2.01
CA VAL A 565 3.94 15.45 2.63
C VAL A 565 3.26 14.10 2.44
N GLY A 566 1.95 14.03 2.68
CA GLY A 566 1.16 12.81 2.55
C GLY A 566 1.12 12.20 1.14
N VAL A 567 1.12 13.01 0.07
CA VAL A 567 1.11 12.50 -1.31
C VAL A 567 2.49 12.27 -1.91
N SER A 568 3.54 12.84 -1.32
CA SER A 568 4.89 12.77 -1.90
C SER A 568 5.59 11.43 -1.63
N LYS A 569 5.11 10.66 -0.65
CA LYS A 569 5.74 9.44 -0.15
C LYS A 569 4.70 8.35 0.07
N HIS A 570 5.13 7.10 -0.09
CA HIS A 570 4.26 5.98 0.20
C HIS A 570 3.91 5.93 1.70
N PRO A 571 2.62 5.92 2.08
CA PRO A 571 2.17 6.14 3.46
C PRO A 571 2.64 5.06 4.45
N ASN A 572 2.96 3.86 3.96
CA ASN A 572 3.43 2.74 4.80
C ASN A 572 4.95 2.61 4.82
N LEU A 573 5.70 3.39 4.02
CA LEU A 573 7.15 3.26 3.90
C LEU A 573 7.85 3.46 5.26
N TYR A 574 7.58 4.59 5.90
CA TYR A 574 8.15 4.90 7.20
C TYR A 574 7.63 4.00 8.35
N PRO A 575 6.31 3.73 8.48
CA PRO A 575 5.81 2.81 9.51
C PRO A 575 6.43 1.41 9.43
N ILE A 576 6.60 0.85 8.23
CA ILE A 576 7.22 -0.47 8.06
C ILE A 576 8.69 -0.43 8.50
N MET A 577 9.47 0.54 8.00
CA MET A 577 10.88 0.69 8.41
C MET A 577 11.01 0.89 9.93
N PHE A 578 10.15 1.71 10.52
CA PHE A 578 10.14 1.95 11.96
C PHE A 578 9.88 0.66 12.73
N ARG A 579 8.83 -0.08 12.36
CA ARG A 579 8.47 -1.36 13.01
C ARG A 579 9.58 -2.39 12.89
N ASP A 580 10.17 -2.52 11.71
CA ASP A 580 11.07 -3.63 11.41
C ASP A 580 12.50 -3.35 11.90
N HIS A 581 12.90 -2.08 12.05
CA HIS A 581 14.27 -1.71 12.37
C HIS A 581 14.45 -0.81 13.59
N ILE A 582 13.49 0.05 13.94
CA ILE A 582 13.65 1.02 15.04
C ILE A 582 13.01 0.49 16.33
N LEU A 583 11.76 0.05 16.24
CA LEU A 583 10.99 -0.45 17.39
C LEU A 583 11.73 -1.54 18.19
N PRO A 584 12.39 -2.55 17.57
CA PRO A 584 13.08 -3.59 18.32
C PRO A 584 14.28 -3.09 19.14
N GLN A 585 14.79 -1.89 18.84
CA GLN A 585 15.90 -1.26 19.54
C GLN A 585 15.44 -0.32 20.67
N LEU A 586 14.13 -0.14 20.86
CA LEU A 586 13.57 0.74 21.89
C LEU A 586 13.21 -0.05 23.14
N ASP A 587 13.55 0.52 24.30
CA ASP A 587 13.12 0.00 25.60
C ASP A 587 11.59 -0.05 25.69
N GLU A 588 11.07 -1.14 26.28
CA GLU A 588 9.62 -1.36 26.47
C GLU A 588 8.80 -1.10 25.19
N HIS A 589 9.32 -1.46 24.01
CA HIS A 589 8.69 -1.20 22.70
C HIS A 589 8.32 0.28 22.49
N GLY A 590 9.12 1.21 23.02
CA GLY A 590 8.92 2.65 22.87
C GLY A 590 7.74 3.22 23.66
N THR A 591 7.09 2.44 24.53
CA THR A 591 5.91 2.87 25.31
C THR A 591 6.22 4.02 26.29
N ALA A 592 7.48 4.16 26.72
CA ALA A 592 7.96 5.29 27.50
C ALA A 592 7.78 6.65 26.78
N HIS A 593 7.67 6.65 25.46
CA HIS A 593 7.48 7.87 24.66
C HIS A 593 6.01 8.20 24.38
N GLY A 594 5.07 7.31 24.74
CA GLY A 594 3.64 7.54 24.63
C GLY A 594 2.84 6.28 24.28
N GLY A 595 1.56 6.26 24.71
CA GLY A 595 0.62 5.21 24.31
C GLY A 595 0.68 3.93 25.15
N ARG A 596 1.33 3.94 26.32
CA ARG A 596 1.38 2.79 27.23
C ARG A 596 0.00 2.20 27.54
N ASP A 597 -0.99 3.03 27.78
CA ASP A 597 -2.40 2.64 27.97
C ASP A 597 -2.98 1.89 26.76
N TYR A 598 -2.69 2.32 25.53
CA TYR A 598 -3.08 1.62 24.32
C TYR A 598 -2.34 0.29 24.18
N TRP A 599 -1.02 0.28 24.39
CA TRP A 599 -0.20 -0.94 24.35
C TRP A 599 -0.70 -1.99 25.36
N GLU A 600 -1.03 -1.58 26.58
CA GLU A 600 -1.56 -2.45 27.63
C GLU A 600 -2.91 -3.09 27.23
N VAL A 601 -3.86 -2.27 26.77
CA VAL A 601 -5.20 -2.77 26.37
C VAL A 601 -5.13 -3.70 25.17
N MET A 602 -4.22 -3.44 24.24
CA MET A 602 -4.02 -4.28 23.06
C MET A 602 -3.30 -5.62 23.38
N GLY A 603 -2.92 -5.87 24.64
CA GLY A 603 -2.27 -7.13 25.04
C GLY A 603 -0.75 -7.10 24.93
N GLY A 604 -0.16 -5.90 24.92
CA GLY A 604 1.28 -5.64 24.83
C GLY A 604 2.14 -6.53 25.72
N ALA A 605 1.79 -6.62 27.01
CA ALA A 605 2.54 -7.40 27.99
C ALA A 605 2.56 -8.91 27.67
N GLY A 606 1.51 -9.41 27.01
CA GLY A 606 1.38 -10.81 26.62
C GLY A 606 2.15 -11.19 25.36
N LEU A 607 2.68 -10.26 24.56
CA LEU A 607 3.38 -10.59 23.31
C LEU A 607 4.60 -11.48 23.51
N ALA A 608 5.34 -11.30 24.60
CA ALA A 608 6.57 -12.04 24.86
C ALA A 608 6.35 -13.56 24.95
N ARG A 609 5.17 -13.99 25.43
CA ARG A 609 4.73 -15.39 25.54
C ARG A 609 4.03 -15.92 24.28
N ALA A 610 3.75 -15.08 23.28
CA ALA A 610 3.28 -15.56 21.96
C ALA A 610 4.46 -16.19 21.21
N LEU A 611 4.22 -17.36 20.61
CA LEU A 611 5.24 -18.09 19.85
C LEU A 611 5.62 -17.29 18.60
N ARG A 612 6.89 -17.35 18.20
CA ARG A 612 7.42 -16.69 17.01
C ARG A 612 7.62 -17.70 15.88
N ASP A 613 7.22 -17.38 14.67
CA ASP A 613 7.51 -18.20 13.49
C ASP A 613 9.01 -18.15 13.14
N PRO A 614 9.70 -19.29 13.00
CA PRO A 614 11.13 -19.30 12.66
C PRO A 614 11.43 -18.68 11.29
N ASP A 615 10.49 -18.76 10.34
CA ASP A 615 10.72 -18.30 8.97
C ASP A 615 10.36 -16.82 8.80
N SER A 616 9.13 -16.44 9.17
CA SER A 616 8.64 -15.07 8.98
C SER A 616 8.95 -14.12 10.12
N GLY A 617 9.29 -14.64 11.30
CA GLY A 617 9.51 -13.85 12.51
C GLY A 617 8.24 -13.27 13.15
N GLU A 618 7.05 -13.52 12.58
CA GLU A 618 5.74 -13.09 13.11
C GLU A 618 5.40 -13.82 14.41
N ARG A 619 4.80 -13.13 15.38
CA ARG A 619 4.23 -13.75 16.58
C ARG A 619 2.74 -13.99 16.44
N ARG A 620 2.33 -15.23 16.68
CA ARG A 620 0.93 -15.61 16.84
C ARG A 620 0.78 -16.58 17.98
N LEU A 621 -0.47 -16.83 18.36
CA LEU A 621 -0.76 -17.89 19.29
C LEU A 621 -1.95 -18.68 18.78
N GLY A 622 -1.81 -20.00 18.76
CA GLY A 622 -2.93 -20.90 18.71
C GLY A 622 -2.77 -21.94 19.80
N TYR A 623 -3.82 -22.71 20.03
CA TYR A 623 -3.76 -23.86 20.91
C TYR A 623 -4.70 -24.95 20.45
N ALA A 624 -4.32 -26.18 20.78
CA ALA A 624 -5.21 -27.33 20.80
C ALA A 624 -5.94 -27.40 22.14
N TYR A 625 -7.21 -27.78 22.10
CA TYR A 625 -8.00 -28.15 23.27
C TYR A 625 -8.84 -29.40 22.98
N GLY A 626 -9.42 -30.03 24.00
CA GLY A 626 -10.28 -31.20 23.84
C GLY A 626 -11.12 -31.47 25.09
N GLU A 627 -12.24 -32.15 24.92
CA GLU A 627 -13.13 -32.50 26.02
C GLU A 627 -12.59 -33.71 26.81
N PHE A 628 -11.79 -33.42 27.84
CA PHE A 628 -11.43 -34.27 28.99
C PHE A 628 -11.10 -35.76 28.69
N PRO A 629 -9.86 -36.13 28.27
CA PRO A 629 -8.68 -35.27 28.10
C PRO A 629 -8.43 -34.83 26.65
N LEU A 630 -7.73 -33.70 26.48
CA LEU A 630 -7.07 -33.38 25.22
C LEU A 630 -6.04 -34.48 24.94
N THR A 631 -6.10 -35.09 23.75
CA THR A 631 -5.16 -36.13 23.33
C THR A 631 -4.47 -35.70 22.04
N ILE A 632 -3.14 -35.81 21.99
CA ILE A 632 -2.31 -35.60 20.81
C ILE A 632 -1.37 -36.78 20.63
N ASP A 633 -1.36 -37.37 19.44
CA ASP A 633 -0.50 -38.50 19.10
C ASP A 633 0.65 -38.04 18.20
N VAL A 634 1.85 -38.59 18.44
CA VAL A 634 3.00 -38.45 17.54
C VAL A 634 3.46 -39.82 17.10
N THR A 635 3.44 -40.12 15.81
CA THR A 635 3.86 -41.41 15.26
C THR A 635 5.23 -41.29 14.59
N ALA A 636 6.20 -42.11 15.01
CA ALA A 636 7.49 -42.21 14.37
C ALA A 636 7.48 -43.17 13.17
N ALA A 637 8.23 -42.84 12.12
CA ALA A 637 8.38 -43.68 10.93
C ALA A 637 9.23 -44.93 11.22
N GLU A 638 10.28 -44.76 12.01
CA GLU A 638 11.24 -45.78 12.45
C GLU A 638 11.51 -45.60 13.95
N PRO A 639 12.09 -46.60 14.65
CA PRO A 639 12.46 -46.43 16.05
C PRO A 639 13.44 -45.26 16.22
N ALA A 640 13.12 -44.32 17.09
CA ALA A 640 13.90 -43.10 17.29
C ALA A 640 13.86 -42.66 18.75
N THR A 641 14.99 -42.12 19.21
CA THR A 641 15.05 -41.42 20.50
C THR A 641 15.27 -39.94 20.23
N PHE A 642 14.42 -39.10 20.79
CA PHE A 642 14.47 -37.65 20.62
C PHE A 642 13.94 -36.96 21.87
N ARG A 643 14.13 -35.64 21.95
CA ARG A 643 13.48 -34.83 22.98
C ARG A 643 12.23 -34.18 22.41
N LEU A 644 11.13 -34.33 23.14
CA LEU A 644 9.85 -33.71 22.85
C LEU A 644 9.59 -32.59 23.84
N SER A 645 9.58 -31.36 23.35
CA SER A 645 9.28 -30.15 24.11
C SER A 645 7.83 -29.74 23.87
N LEU A 646 7.04 -29.53 24.93
CA LEU A 646 5.61 -29.19 24.88
C LEU A 646 5.39 -27.79 25.46
N TYR A 647 4.72 -26.91 24.72
CA TYR A 647 4.40 -25.55 25.19
C TYR A 647 2.94 -25.42 25.62
N ALA A 648 2.72 -24.92 26.83
CA ALA A 648 1.40 -24.59 27.37
C ALA A 648 1.38 -23.16 27.92
N VAL A 649 0.27 -22.43 27.69
CA VAL A 649 0.09 -21.07 28.18
C VAL A 649 -1.38 -20.78 28.48
N ASP A 650 -1.67 -20.23 29.67
CA ASP A 650 -3.01 -19.73 30.02
C ASP A 650 -3.18 -18.28 29.54
N TRP A 651 -3.26 -18.10 28.22
CA TRP A 651 -3.15 -16.79 27.58
C TRP A 651 -4.22 -15.79 28.01
N ASP A 652 -5.49 -16.20 28.07
CA ASP A 652 -6.62 -15.35 28.44
C ASP A 652 -6.89 -15.34 29.96
N HIS A 653 -5.92 -15.78 30.77
CA HIS A 653 -5.94 -15.74 32.25
C HIS A 653 -7.22 -16.35 32.85
N ARG A 654 -7.67 -17.49 32.34
CA ARG A 654 -8.89 -18.18 32.82
C ARG A 654 -8.66 -18.95 34.12
N GLY A 655 -7.42 -18.99 34.62
CA GLY A 655 -7.05 -19.71 35.81
C GLY A 655 -6.91 -21.21 35.57
N ARG A 656 -6.54 -21.61 34.34
CA ARG A 656 -6.41 -23.04 33.96
C ARG A 656 -5.43 -23.75 34.86
N ARG A 657 -5.73 -25.02 35.15
CA ARG A 657 -4.82 -25.99 35.81
C ARG A 657 -4.93 -27.29 35.04
N GLN A 658 -3.80 -27.92 34.77
CA GLN A 658 -3.79 -29.14 33.95
C GLN A 658 -2.65 -30.07 34.32
N SER A 659 -2.80 -31.34 34.01
CA SER A 659 -1.70 -32.31 34.04
C SER A 659 -1.41 -32.81 32.64
N ILE A 660 -0.12 -32.92 32.30
CA ILE A 660 0.36 -33.38 31.00
C ILE A 660 1.05 -34.73 31.21
N LEU A 661 0.53 -35.75 30.53
CA LEU A 661 1.05 -37.11 30.54
C LEU A 661 1.61 -37.43 29.16
N VAL A 662 2.82 -37.98 29.11
CA VAL A 662 3.44 -38.50 27.88
C VAL A 662 3.70 -39.98 28.07
N LYS A 663 3.21 -40.79 27.12
CA LYS A 663 3.39 -42.24 27.10
C LYS A 663 4.15 -42.65 25.84
N ASP A 664 5.28 -43.30 26.03
CA ASP A 664 6.12 -43.85 24.96
C ASP A 664 6.54 -45.29 25.30
N ALA A 665 7.60 -45.82 24.68
CA ALA A 665 8.10 -47.17 24.95
C ALA A 665 8.58 -47.38 26.40
N ARG A 666 8.90 -46.30 27.14
CA ARG A 666 9.35 -46.35 28.54
C ARG A 666 8.18 -46.32 29.54
N GLY A 667 6.96 -46.06 29.06
CA GLY A 667 5.76 -45.96 29.88
C GLY A 667 5.31 -44.53 30.15
N TRP A 668 4.49 -44.36 31.17
CA TRP A 668 3.82 -43.08 31.48
C TRP A 668 4.70 -42.16 32.32
N ARG A 669 4.81 -40.89 31.91
CA ARG A 669 5.40 -39.81 32.71
C ARG A 669 4.44 -38.64 32.78
N GLN A 670 4.18 -38.14 33.98
CA GLN A 670 3.21 -37.09 34.25
C GLN A 670 3.86 -35.86 34.87
N VAL A 671 3.37 -34.70 34.46
CA VAL A 671 3.68 -33.38 35.02
C VAL A 671 2.39 -32.69 35.41
N HIS A 672 2.38 -32.05 36.58
CA HIS A 672 1.26 -31.22 37.03
C HIS A 672 1.59 -29.73 36.89
N LEU A 673 0.71 -29.00 36.19
CA LEU A 673 0.68 -27.54 36.13
C LEU A 673 -0.42 -27.03 37.08
N ASP A 674 -0.15 -27.19 38.38
CA ASP A 674 -1.08 -26.82 39.47
C ASP A 674 -0.97 -25.33 39.89
N ARG A 675 -0.01 -24.61 39.32
CA ARG A 675 0.22 -23.18 39.52
C ARG A 675 -0.16 -22.37 38.28
N ASP A 676 -0.11 -21.05 38.41
CA ASP A 676 -0.30 -20.15 37.26
C ASP A 676 0.78 -20.40 36.20
N PHE A 677 0.35 -20.63 34.96
CA PHE A 677 1.19 -20.77 33.77
C PHE A 677 0.79 -19.76 32.67
N SER A 678 0.23 -18.63 33.07
CA SER A 678 -0.13 -17.53 32.16
C SER A 678 1.08 -16.87 31.50
N GLU A 679 2.29 -17.00 32.08
CA GLU A 679 3.57 -16.60 31.46
C GLU A 679 4.08 -17.60 30.40
N GLY A 680 3.41 -18.75 30.27
CA GLY A 680 3.83 -19.84 29.38
C GLY A 680 4.90 -20.74 30.00
N VAL A 681 4.90 -22.02 29.62
CA VAL A 681 5.86 -23.02 30.11
C VAL A 681 6.20 -24.03 29.01
N TRP A 682 7.49 -24.33 28.86
CA TRP A 682 7.94 -25.51 28.10
C TRP A 682 8.22 -26.68 29.05
N LEU A 683 7.74 -27.85 28.65
CA LEU A 683 7.99 -29.12 29.32
C LEU A 683 8.75 -30.04 28.37
N GLN A 684 9.94 -30.50 28.76
CA GLN A 684 10.77 -31.35 27.92
C GLN A 684 10.72 -32.80 28.39
N TYR A 685 10.42 -33.71 27.48
CA TYR A 685 10.37 -35.15 27.71
C TYR A 685 11.41 -35.87 26.85
N PRO A 686 12.27 -36.72 27.43
CA PRO A 686 13.06 -37.67 26.65
C PRO A 686 12.14 -38.79 26.15
N VAL A 687 11.97 -38.92 24.83
CA VAL A 687 11.03 -39.84 24.20
C VAL A 687 11.77 -40.95 23.46
N GLU A 688 11.35 -42.19 23.69
CA GLU A 688 11.73 -43.37 22.92
C GLU A 688 10.52 -43.88 22.16
N ALA A 689 10.49 -43.59 20.86
CA ALA A 689 9.42 -43.98 19.97
C ALA A 689 9.77 -45.29 19.28
N THR A 690 8.81 -46.22 19.24
CA THR A 690 8.87 -47.43 18.42
C THR A 690 8.13 -47.20 17.11
N ALA A 691 8.56 -47.88 16.05
CA ALA A 691 7.89 -47.77 14.75
C ALA A 691 6.39 -48.10 14.87
N ARG A 692 5.53 -47.20 14.36
CA ARG A 692 4.07 -47.36 14.28
C ARG A 692 3.31 -47.44 15.62
N THR A 693 3.97 -47.28 16.77
CA THR A 693 3.29 -47.05 18.06
C THR A 693 3.31 -45.55 18.34
N PRO A 694 2.16 -44.89 18.51
CA PRO A 694 2.14 -43.47 18.81
C PRO A 694 2.72 -43.20 20.20
N VAL A 695 3.48 -42.13 20.30
CA VAL A 695 3.74 -41.44 21.57
C VAL A 695 2.49 -40.65 21.88
N GLU A 696 1.79 -41.03 22.95
CA GLU A 696 0.48 -40.45 23.31
C GLU A 696 0.69 -39.33 24.34
N ILE A 697 0.17 -38.14 24.04
CA ILE A 697 0.21 -36.95 24.91
C ILE A 697 -1.21 -36.69 25.41
N TYR A 698 -1.43 -36.83 26.70
CA TYR A 698 -2.71 -36.53 27.34
C TYR A 698 -2.60 -35.29 28.20
N VAL A 699 -3.48 -34.32 27.95
CA VAL A 699 -3.61 -33.11 28.76
C VAL A 699 -4.97 -33.12 29.44
N GLN A 700 -4.95 -33.37 30.74
CA GLN A 700 -6.15 -33.42 31.57
C GLN A 700 -6.30 -32.12 32.34
N SER A 701 -7.45 -31.45 32.19
CA SER A 701 -7.75 -30.31 33.05
C SER A 701 -7.99 -30.78 34.49
N THR A 702 -7.34 -30.08 35.42
CA THR A 702 -7.48 -30.24 36.87
C THR A 702 -8.05 -28.97 37.52
N GLY A 703 -8.45 -27.99 36.70
CA GLY A 703 -8.87 -26.66 37.11
C GLY A 703 -10.22 -26.23 36.53
N PRO A 704 -10.54 -24.92 36.58
CA PRO A 704 -11.86 -24.39 36.26
C PRO A 704 -12.18 -24.31 34.74
N ASP A 705 -11.20 -24.49 33.85
CA ASP A 705 -11.38 -24.37 32.40
C ASP A 705 -10.62 -25.48 31.65
N THR A 706 -10.81 -25.60 30.33
CA THR A 706 -10.28 -26.68 29.49
C THR A 706 -8.75 -26.67 29.42
N ALA A 707 -8.19 -27.87 29.23
CA ALA A 707 -6.76 -28.06 29.04
C ALA A 707 -6.32 -27.58 27.65
N VAL A 708 -5.13 -26.98 27.58
CA VAL A 708 -4.60 -26.37 26.36
C VAL A 708 -3.14 -26.76 26.10
N LEU A 709 -2.78 -26.88 24.82
CA LEU A 709 -1.40 -27.02 24.36
C LEU A 709 -1.18 -26.18 23.10
N SER A 710 -0.10 -25.41 23.06
CA SER A 710 0.15 -24.45 21.97
C SER A 710 1.22 -24.88 20.97
N ALA A 711 2.20 -25.68 21.39
CA ALA A 711 3.21 -26.19 20.45
C ALA A 711 3.88 -27.49 20.91
N LEU A 712 4.46 -28.16 19.92
CA LEU A 712 5.39 -29.29 20.06
C LEU A 712 6.70 -28.91 19.36
N ALA A 713 7.83 -29.23 19.97
CA ALA A 713 9.16 -29.04 19.40
C ALA A 713 9.98 -30.33 19.55
N PHE A 714 10.78 -30.63 18.53
CA PHE A 714 11.55 -31.87 18.40
C PHE A 714 13.04 -31.53 18.32
N ASP A 715 13.81 -32.10 19.24
CA ASP A 715 15.25 -31.89 19.35
C ASP A 715 16.01 -33.23 19.33
N PRO A 716 17.25 -33.25 18.83
CA PRO A 716 18.05 -34.46 18.77
C PRO A 716 18.38 -34.95 20.17
N HIS A 717 18.45 -36.27 20.32
CA HIS A 717 18.99 -36.89 21.52
C HIS A 717 20.53 -36.94 21.40
N ASP A 718 21.25 -36.15 22.17
CA ASP A 718 22.72 -36.03 22.10
C ASP A 718 23.50 -37.26 22.62
N GLY A 719 22.83 -38.39 22.91
CA GLY A 719 23.43 -39.62 23.40
C GLY A 719 23.96 -39.55 24.83
N GLY A 720 23.81 -38.42 25.54
CA GLY A 720 24.07 -38.30 26.96
C GLY A 720 23.01 -38.98 27.83
N GLY A 721 23.35 -39.31 29.07
CA GLY A 721 22.41 -39.85 30.05
C GLY A 721 21.42 -38.80 30.54
N TRP A 722 20.36 -38.52 29.79
CA TRP A 722 19.27 -37.67 30.24
C TRP A 722 18.48 -38.38 31.33
N GLY A 723 18.25 -37.69 32.46
CA GLY A 723 17.38 -38.20 33.51
C GLY A 723 15.97 -38.52 32.96
N GLU A 724 15.30 -39.50 33.55
CA GLU A 724 13.95 -39.91 33.10
C GLU A 724 12.85 -38.88 33.42
N ALA A 725 13.17 -37.88 34.26
CA ALA A 725 12.23 -36.87 34.71
C ALA A 725 12.07 -35.73 33.69
N PRO A 726 10.83 -35.25 33.44
CA PRO A 726 10.59 -34.07 32.61
C PRO A 726 11.23 -32.80 33.18
N ILE A 727 11.72 -31.92 32.29
CA ILE A 727 12.35 -30.64 32.66
C ILE A 727 11.34 -29.50 32.48
N PHE A 728 11.24 -28.63 33.49
CA PHE A 728 10.43 -27.42 33.46
C PHE A 728 11.25 -26.20 33.05
N ASP A 729 10.69 -25.38 32.16
CA ASP A 729 11.32 -24.15 31.70
C ASP A 729 10.30 -23.01 31.66
N SER A 730 10.44 -22.06 32.58
CA SER A 730 9.41 -21.05 32.91
C SER A 730 9.86 -19.60 32.71
N GLN A 731 10.92 -19.35 31.93
CA GLN A 731 11.33 -18.00 31.51
C GLN A 731 10.71 -17.73 30.13
N PRO A 732 10.17 -16.51 29.86
CA PRO A 732 9.13 -16.31 28.84
C PRO A 732 9.62 -16.75 27.45
N PRO A 733 9.02 -17.78 26.84
CA PRO A 733 9.74 -18.54 25.82
C PRO A 733 9.13 -18.40 24.42
N GLY A 734 8.38 -17.34 24.16
CA GLY A 734 7.81 -17.10 22.82
C GLY A 734 8.87 -17.01 21.72
N GLN A 735 10.12 -16.69 22.08
CA GLN A 735 11.31 -16.94 21.27
C GLN A 735 11.87 -18.33 21.61
N TRP A 736 11.45 -19.33 20.84
CA TRP A 736 11.68 -20.73 21.16
C TRP A 736 12.69 -21.40 20.21
N SER A 737 12.80 -20.95 18.96
CA SER A 737 13.56 -21.62 17.88
C SER A 737 15.07 -21.77 18.13
N ASP A 738 15.65 -20.90 18.96
CA ASP A 738 17.08 -20.97 19.31
C ASP A 738 17.35 -22.00 20.42
N ARG A 739 16.30 -22.53 21.06
CA ARG A 739 16.40 -23.37 22.26
C ARG A 739 15.66 -24.70 22.16
N TYR A 740 14.59 -24.76 21.37
CA TYR A 740 13.80 -25.96 21.13
C TYR A 740 13.46 -26.09 19.64
N GLY A 741 13.26 -27.32 19.21
CA GLY A 741 12.77 -27.67 17.88
C GLY A 741 13.83 -27.57 16.79
N SER A 742 15.11 -27.83 17.09
CA SER A 742 16.18 -27.77 16.08
C SER A 742 15.99 -28.78 14.95
N ASP A 743 15.35 -29.92 15.22
CA ASP A 743 15.04 -30.95 14.23
C ASP A 743 13.65 -30.75 13.61
N GLY A 744 12.73 -30.08 14.32
CA GLY A 744 11.42 -29.70 13.80
C GLY A 744 10.43 -29.24 14.88
N TYR A 745 9.23 -28.83 14.44
CA TYR A 745 8.22 -28.23 15.30
C TYR A 745 6.79 -28.36 14.75
N VAL A 746 5.82 -28.13 15.63
CA VAL A 746 4.39 -27.96 15.34
C VAL A 746 3.85 -26.82 16.19
N LEU A 747 3.37 -25.75 15.55
CA LEU A 747 2.63 -24.65 16.17
C LEU A 747 1.14 -24.92 15.97
N LEU A 748 0.42 -25.23 17.05
CA LEU A 748 -0.96 -25.70 17.00
C LEU A 748 -1.91 -24.52 16.76
N GLY A 749 -2.83 -24.64 15.79
CA GLY A 749 -3.84 -23.64 15.48
C GLY A 749 -3.26 -22.30 15.02
N TRP A 750 -2.05 -22.30 14.47
CA TRP A 750 -1.27 -21.10 14.15
C TRP A 750 -1.81 -20.29 12.96
N ASN A 751 -2.28 -20.97 11.92
CA ASN A 751 -2.71 -20.31 10.70
C ASN A 751 -4.10 -19.68 10.88
N ALA A 752 -4.41 -18.69 10.04
CA ALA A 752 -5.68 -17.95 10.12
C ALA A 752 -6.92 -18.82 9.80
N ASP A 753 -6.72 -19.94 9.12
CA ASP A 753 -7.74 -20.98 8.87
C ASP A 753 -7.79 -22.04 9.99
N TRP A 754 -7.10 -21.77 11.10
CA TRP A 754 -6.96 -22.62 12.29
C TRP A 754 -6.17 -23.90 12.07
N SER A 755 -5.48 -24.04 10.93
CA SER A 755 -4.55 -25.14 10.70
C SER A 755 -3.22 -24.94 11.44
N ASP A 756 -2.49 -26.04 11.61
CA ASP A 756 -1.19 -26.05 12.27
C ASP A 756 -0.08 -25.57 11.31
N ARG A 757 0.95 -24.92 11.84
CA ARG A 757 2.19 -24.66 11.11
C ARG A 757 3.25 -25.63 11.60
N ALA A 758 3.77 -26.47 10.73
CA ALA A 758 4.68 -27.54 11.12
C ALA A 758 5.82 -27.73 10.14
N ASN A 759 6.99 -28.07 10.69
CA ASN A 759 8.14 -28.61 9.98
C ASN A 759 8.57 -29.87 10.73
N LEU A 760 8.27 -31.05 10.19
CA LEU A 760 8.50 -32.31 10.91
C LEU A 760 9.90 -32.87 10.63
N PRO A 761 10.59 -33.39 11.65
CA PRO A 761 11.82 -34.12 11.43
C PRO A 761 11.57 -35.44 10.69
N ALA A 762 12.58 -35.95 9.99
CA ALA A 762 12.45 -37.17 9.19
C ALA A 762 11.97 -38.41 9.98
N TYR A 763 12.24 -38.46 11.29
CA TYR A 763 11.83 -39.55 12.16
C TYR A 763 10.37 -39.46 12.62
N VAL A 764 9.67 -38.32 12.45
CA VAL A 764 8.24 -38.16 12.77
C VAL A 764 7.43 -38.26 11.48
N GLN A 765 6.58 -39.27 11.38
CA GLN A 765 5.74 -39.50 10.20
C GLN A 765 4.48 -38.62 10.21
N ARG A 766 3.82 -38.52 11.37
CA ARG A 766 2.56 -37.81 11.53
C ARG A 766 2.32 -37.42 12.98
N TYR A 767 1.47 -36.41 13.16
CA TYR A 767 0.90 -36.03 14.44
C TYR A 767 -0.59 -35.71 14.27
N GLY A 768 -1.37 -35.71 15.35
CA GLY A 768 -2.78 -35.31 15.29
C GLY A 768 -3.52 -35.46 16.62
N GLY A 769 -4.71 -34.88 16.69
CA GLY A 769 -5.56 -34.87 17.90
C GLY A 769 -5.82 -33.46 18.42
N GLY A 770 -6.90 -33.29 19.19
CA GLY A 770 -7.40 -32.00 19.69
C GLY A 770 -8.06 -31.10 18.63
N GLU A 771 -8.93 -30.19 19.06
CA GLU A 771 -9.51 -29.12 18.25
C GLU A 771 -8.63 -27.86 18.26
N ARG A 772 -8.63 -27.05 17.20
CA ARG A 772 -7.74 -25.88 17.05
C ARG A 772 -8.46 -24.57 17.25
N VAL A 773 -7.79 -23.67 17.96
CA VAL A 773 -8.17 -22.27 18.11
C VAL A 773 -6.98 -21.40 17.73
N ASN A 774 -7.23 -20.36 16.94
CA ASN A 774 -6.29 -19.30 16.66
C ASN A 774 -6.64 -18.05 17.49
N LEU A 775 -5.63 -17.42 18.08
CA LEU A 775 -5.73 -16.16 18.81
C LEU A 775 -4.96 -15.06 18.06
N GLU A 776 -5.61 -13.91 17.86
CA GLU A 776 -4.98 -12.74 17.24
C GLU A 776 -4.17 -11.98 18.29
N THR A 777 -2.84 -11.98 18.14
CA THR A 777 -1.88 -11.36 19.07
C THR A 777 -1.78 -9.85 18.92
N HIS A 778 -2.46 -9.27 17.92
CA HIS A 778 -2.43 -7.84 17.56
C HIS A 778 -1.02 -7.24 17.45
N GLU A 779 0.01 -8.06 17.21
CA GLU A 779 1.42 -7.63 17.16
C GLU A 779 1.65 -6.43 16.24
N PRO A 780 1.12 -6.41 15.00
CA PRO A 780 1.33 -5.28 14.10
C PRO A 780 0.72 -3.98 14.64
N ASP A 781 -0.45 -4.06 15.28
CA ASP A 781 -1.16 -2.89 15.81
C ASP A 781 -0.46 -2.35 17.07
N ILE A 782 0.02 -3.26 17.93
CA ILE A 782 0.79 -2.92 19.13
C ILE A 782 2.10 -2.24 18.74
N ALA A 783 2.75 -2.71 17.67
CA ALA A 783 3.96 -2.12 17.14
C ALA A 783 3.78 -0.68 16.59
N GLU A 784 2.57 -0.30 16.20
CA GLU A 784 2.27 1.09 15.82
C GLU A 784 2.14 2.03 17.03
N THR A 785 2.07 1.53 18.27
CA THR A 785 1.79 2.36 19.45
C THR A 785 2.68 3.61 19.57
N PRO A 786 4.01 3.53 19.42
CA PRO A 786 4.87 4.72 19.48
C PRO A 786 4.65 5.66 18.29
N LEU A 787 4.28 5.15 17.10
CA LEU A 787 3.93 5.97 15.94
C LEU A 787 2.63 6.74 16.18
N LEU A 788 1.69 6.14 16.91
CA LEU A 788 0.39 6.72 17.23
C LEU A 788 0.51 7.79 18.33
N TYR A 789 1.24 7.53 19.40
CA TYR A 789 1.21 8.40 20.58
C TYR A 789 2.54 9.06 20.93
N GLY A 790 3.65 8.60 20.35
CA GLY A 790 4.99 9.16 20.56
C GLY A 790 5.31 10.31 19.62
N LEU A 791 5.57 11.49 20.20
CA LEU A 791 6.03 12.67 19.44
C LEU A 791 7.30 12.44 18.61
N PRO A 792 8.33 11.70 19.09
CA PRO A 792 9.57 11.53 18.32
C PRO A 792 9.39 10.73 17.03
N PHE A 793 8.34 9.91 16.95
CA PHE A 793 8.22 8.86 15.95
C PHE A 793 7.09 9.10 14.95
N THR A 794 6.46 10.28 14.96
CA THR A 794 5.28 10.53 14.10
C THR A 794 5.57 10.27 12.62
N PRO A 795 4.61 9.71 11.87
CA PRO A 795 4.74 9.57 10.41
C PRO A 795 5.01 10.90 9.69
N LEU A 796 4.44 12.01 10.19
CA LEU A 796 4.68 13.34 9.64
C LEU A 796 6.16 13.73 9.67
N LEU A 797 6.83 13.58 10.82
CA LEU A 797 8.26 13.88 10.95
C LEU A 797 9.13 12.89 10.16
N GLY A 798 8.78 11.60 10.17
CA GLY A 798 9.50 10.58 9.41
C GLY A 798 9.48 10.84 7.90
N HIS A 799 8.32 11.22 7.35
CA HIS A 799 8.19 11.55 5.93
C HIS A 799 8.89 12.87 5.59
N LEU A 800 8.83 13.89 6.46
CA LEU A 800 9.58 15.14 6.29
C LEU A 800 11.09 14.91 6.28
N TRP A 801 11.59 14.00 7.13
CA TRP A 801 12.98 13.60 7.14
C TRP A 801 13.41 12.98 5.81
N PHE A 802 12.66 12.02 5.27
CA PHE A 802 12.96 11.46 3.95
C PHE A 802 12.84 12.47 2.81
N LEU A 803 11.83 13.34 2.83
CA LEU A 803 11.71 14.40 1.83
C LEU A 803 12.87 15.40 1.89
N SER A 804 13.42 15.65 3.08
CA SER A 804 14.62 16.47 3.22
C SER A 804 15.84 15.79 2.60
N ALA A 805 15.97 14.46 2.74
CA ALA A 805 17.02 13.69 2.09
C ALA A 805 16.86 13.70 0.56
N ASP A 806 15.64 13.51 0.04
CA ASP A 806 15.36 13.61 -1.40
C ASP A 806 15.71 15.00 -1.95
N ALA A 807 15.38 16.06 -1.21
CA ALA A 807 15.70 17.42 -1.60
C ALA A 807 17.21 17.64 -1.66
N VAL A 808 17.98 17.10 -0.70
CA VAL A 808 19.45 17.15 -0.73
C VAL A 808 20.00 16.38 -1.93
N ALA A 809 19.52 15.15 -2.17
CA ALA A 809 19.94 14.34 -3.30
C ALA A 809 19.65 15.03 -4.65
N THR A 810 18.51 15.72 -4.75
CA THR A 810 18.08 16.41 -5.97
C THR A 810 18.85 17.71 -6.21
N VAL A 811 19.06 18.51 -5.16
CA VAL A 811 19.67 19.85 -5.28
C VAL A 811 21.20 19.77 -5.31
N TYR A 812 21.80 18.81 -4.60
CA TYR A 812 23.25 18.64 -4.45
C TYR A 812 23.70 17.20 -4.77
N PRO A 813 23.50 16.70 -6.01
CA PRO A 813 23.82 15.32 -6.37
C PRO A 813 25.31 14.97 -6.21
N ASP A 814 26.20 15.95 -6.40
CA ASP A 814 27.66 15.76 -6.25
C ASP A 814 28.15 15.82 -4.80
N ARG A 815 27.24 15.89 -3.82
CA ARG A 815 27.54 16.00 -2.39
C ARG A 815 26.95 14.84 -1.58
N PRO A 816 27.45 13.61 -1.79
CA PRO A 816 26.99 12.44 -1.03
C PRO A 816 27.21 12.60 0.48
N ASP A 817 28.18 13.41 0.90
CA ASP A 817 28.42 13.75 2.30
C ASP A 817 27.25 14.51 2.95
N LEU A 818 26.54 15.36 2.18
CA LEU A 818 25.36 16.05 2.68
C LEU A 818 24.16 15.09 2.77
N LEU A 819 24.02 14.19 1.80
CA LEU A 819 22.96 13.18 1.81
C LEU A 819 23.13 12.22 3.00
N GLU A 820 24.34 11.71 3.21
CA GLU A 820 24.66 10.83 4.35
C GLU A 820 24.36 11.53 5.68
N ARG A 821 24.71 12.82 5.83
CA ARG A 821 24.37 13.60 7.03
C ARG A 821 22.87 13.76 7.23
N ALA A 822 22.11 13.98 6.15
CA ALA A 822 20.66 14.06 6.21
C ALA A 822 20.06 12.72 6.67
N LEU A 823 20.49 11.61 6.07
CA LEU A 823 20.07 10.25 6.42
C LEU A 823 20.61 9.78 7.80
N ALA A 824 21.65 10.40 8.34
CA ALA A 824 22.13 10.11 9.69
C ALA A 824 21.42 10.95 10.79
N SER A 825 20.47 11.81 10.42
CA SER A 825 19.82 12.77 11.32
C SER A 825 18.30 12.55 11.43
N PRO A 826 17.84 11.39 11.93
CA PRO A 826 16.42 11.12 12.11
C PRO A 826 15.77 12.06 13.14
N PRO A 827 14.44 12.25 13.08
CA PRO A 827 13.73 13.23 13.92
C PRO A 827 13.82 12.93 15.42
N TRP A 828 13.83 11.65 15.82
CA TRP A 828 13.92 11.26 17.23
C TRP A 828 15.25 11.61 17.90
N ARG A 829 16.28 11.97 17.12
CA ARG A 829 17.54 12.50 17.67
C ARG A 829 17.32 13.76 18.51
N TRP A 830 16.31 14.58 18.18
CA TRP A 830 15.96 15.76 18.97
C TRP A 830 15.45 15.42 20.38
N TRP A 831 15.11 14.16 20.63
CA TRP A 831 14.75 13.60 21.93
C TRP A 831 15.87 12.77 22.58
N GLY A 832 17.11 12.87 22.06
CA GLY A 832 18.28 12.19 22.64
C GLY A 832 18.43 10.72 22.26
N LEU A 833 17.60 10.21 21.33
CA LEU A 833 17.67 8.83 20.86
C LEU A 833 18.71 8.69 19.73
N THR A 834 19.59 7.69 19.84
CA THR A 834 20.70 7.46 18.89
C THR A 834 20.49 6.27 17.95
N VAL A 835 19.30 5.67 17.98
CA VAL A 835 18.93 4.52 17.16
C VAL A 835 18.87 4.92 15.67
N GLN A 836 19.35 4.04 14.79
CA GLN A 836 19.34 4.23 13.33
C GLN A 836 18.83 2.98 12.61
N PRO A 837 18.12 3.15 11.48
CA PRO A 837 17.83 2.02 10.59
C PRO A 837 19.11 1.63 9.82
N PRO A 838 19.24 0.36 9.39
CA PRO A 838 20.43 -0.10 8.67
C PRO A 838 20.57 0.51 7.27
N HIS A 839 19.44 0.73 6.59
CA HIS A 839 19.38 1.24 5.21
C HIS A 839 18.37 2.40 5.08
N PRO A 840 18.62 3.58 5.68
CA PRO A 840 17.72 4.74 5.60
C PRO A 840 17.47 5.22 4.16
N GLU A 841 18.39 4.97 3.24
CA GLU A 841 18.31 5.30 1.82
C GLU A 841 17.12 4.62 1.11
N HIS A 842 16.64 3.47 1.61
CA HIS A 842 15.43 2.82 1.08
C HIS A 842 14.14 3.62 1.34
N GLY A 843 14.19 4.62 2.23
CA GLY A 843 13.11 5.57 2.46
C GLY A 843 13.04 6.72 1.43
N MET A 844 14.02 6.83 0.52
CA MET A 844 14.08 7.88 -0.50
C MET A 844 13.15 7.59 -1.70
N GLY A 845 12.99 8.59 -2.57
CA GLY A 845 12.17 8.52 -3.78
C GLY A 845 10.76 9.10 -3.60
N LEU A 846 10.23 9.72 -4.66
CA LEU A 846 8.89 10.31 -4.68
C LEU A 846 7.86 9.30 -5.16
N ASP A 847 6.71 9.22 -4.49
CA ASP A 847 5.63 8.31 -4.85
C ASP A 847 4.68 8.91 -5.91
N LEU A 848 5.25 9.32 -7.03
CA LEU A 848 4.54 9.96 -8.14
C LEU A 848 4.65 9.09 -9.40
N TRP A 849 3.53 8.85 -10.10
CA TRP A 849 3.53 8.03 -11.31
C TRP A 849 4.50 8.52 -12.39
N PRO A 850 4.81 9.82 -12.56
CA PRO A 850 5.81 10.21 -13.55
C PRO A 850 7.23 9.83 -13.13
N ALA A 851 7.55 9.86 -11.83
CA ALA A 851 8.83 9.37 -11.33
C ALA A 851 8.93 7.86 -11.60
N LYS A 852 7.87 7.11 -11.35
CA LYS A 852 7.83 5.67 -11.67
C LYS A 852 7.83 5.36 -13.15
N LEU A 853 7.19 6.21 -13.96
CA LEU A 853 7.23 6.08 -15.41
C LEU A 853 8.66 6.22 -15.88
N TYR A 854 9.41 7.16 -15.29
CA TYR A 854 10.83 7.27 -15.53
C TYR A 854 11.58 6.02 -15.06
N ASP A 855 11.42 5.59 -13.81
CA ASP A 855 12.09 4.40 -13.26
C ASP A 855 11.87 3.15 -14.11
N HIS A 856 10.68 2.97 -14.69
CA HIS A 856 10.31 1.79 -15.46
C HIS A 856 10.51 1.91 -16.97
N PHE A 857 10.60 3.13 -17.51
CA PHE A 857 10.65 3.38 -18.95
C PHE A 857 11.74 4.39 -19.36
N ALA A 858 12.79 4.55 -18.55
CA ALA A 858 13.89 5.47 -18.83
C ALA A 858 14.52 5.23 -20.23
N SER A 859 14.60 3.97 -20.65
CA SER A 859 15.07 3.56 -21.98
C SER A 859 14.09 3.79 -23.14
N HIS A 860 12.88 4.30 -22.88
CA HIS A 860 11.79 4.42 -23.84
C HIS A 860 11.35 5.88 -24.04
N PRO A 861 12.08 6.69 -24.84
CA PRO A 861 11.86 8.14 -24.95
C PRO A 861 10.46 8.52 -25.47
N ARG A 862 9.82 7.65 -26.27
CA ARG A 862 8.43 7.87 -26.72
C ARG A 862 7.43 7.80 -25.57
N VAL A 863 7.59 6.82 -24.66
CA VAL A 863 6.72 6.67 -23.48
C VAL A 863 6.92 7.86 -22.55
N LEU A 864 8.17 8.23 -22.28
CA LEU A 864 8.51 9.41 -21.48
C LEU A 864 7.96 10.71 -22.11
N GLY A 865 8.08 10.87 -23.43
CA GLY A 865 7.56 12.05 -24.13
C GLY A 865 6.04 12.17 -24.05
N ILE A 866 5.30 11.07 -24.18
CA ILE A 866 3.85 11.05 -23.98
C ILE A 866 3.50 11.36 -22.53
N GLY A 867 4.19 10.74 -21.57
CA GLY A 867 4.01 11.01 -20.15
C GLY A 867 4.23 12.49 -19.80
N ALA A 868 5.33 13.07 -20.30
CA ALA A 868 5.64 14.49 -20.14
C ALA A 868 4.55 15.39 -20.76
N ALA A 869 4.02 15.05 -21.94
CA ALA A 869 2.93 15.80 -22.57
C ALA A 869 1.65 15.76 -21.72
N VAL A 870 1.32 14.62 -21.12
CA VAL A 870 0.18 14.49 -20.19
C VAL A 870 0.41 15.35 -18.95
N VAL A 871 1.60 15.32 -18.37
CA VAL A 871 1.93 16.17 -17.21
C VAL A 871 1.81 17.66 -17.55
N LEU A 872 2.36 18.10 -18.69
CA LEU A 872 2.23 19.47 -19.18
C LEU A 872 0.76 19.88 -19.37
N MET A 873 -0.06 18.99 -19.92
CA MET A 873 -1.50 19.22 -20.07
C MET A 873 -2.19 19.43 -18.72
N LEU A 874 -1.92 18.57 -17.73
CA LEU A 874 -2.51 18.66 -16.39
C LEU A 874 -2.09 19.96 -15.67
N TRP A 875 -0.82 20.34 -15.75
CA TRP A 875 -0.34 21.63 -15.23
C TRP A 875 -0.98 22.82 -15.92
N SER A 876 -1.21 22.73 -17.23
CA SER A 876 -1.88 23.78 -18.00
C SER A 876 -3.34 23.95 -17.56
N VAL A 877 -4.07 22.85 -17.38
CA VAL A 877 -5.44 22.85 -16.85
C VAL A 877 -5.48 23.45 -15.45
N LEU A 878 -4.53 23.07 -14.57
CA LEU A 878 -4.41 23.62 -13.23
C LEU A 878 -4.14 25.14 -13.25
N GLY A 879 -3.17 25.59 -14.05
CA GLY A 879 -2.80 27.00 -14.18
C GLY A 879 -3.93 27.88 -14.73
N ILE A 880 -4.52 27.46 -15.85
CA ILE A 880 -5.63 28.18 -16.51
C ILE A 880 -6.87 28.16 -15.60
N GLY A 881 -7.22 26.99 -15.05
CA GLY A 881 -8.37 26.83 -14.17
C GLY A 881 -8.27 27.71 -12.93
N THR A 882 -7.11 27.74 -12.28
CA THR A 882 -6.88 28.55 -11.07
C THR A 882 -6.93 30.04 -11.38
N ALA A 883 -6.32 30.49 -12.48
CA ALA A 883 -6.42 31.87 -12.95
C ALA A 883 -7.87 32.30 -13.18
N HIS A 884 -8.66 31.48 -13.87
CA HIS A 884 -10.08 31.75 -14.07
C HIS A 884 -10.85 31.81 -12.76
N LEU A 885 -10.58 30.90 -11.83
CA LEU A 885 -11.24 30.87 -10.53
C LEU A 885 -10.94 32.13 -9.70
N ILE A 886 -9.70 32.60 -9.70
CA ILE A 886 -9.30 33.86 -9.06
C ILE A 886 -10.06 35.04 -9.67
N THR A 887 -10.09 35.14 -11.01
CA THR A 887 -10.80 36.24 -11.68
C THR A 887 -12.32 36.20 -11.47
N LEU A 888 -12.90 35.02 -11.27
CA LEU A 888 -14.33 34.84 -10.99
C LEU A 888 -14.71 35.44 -9.61
N PHE A 889 -13.83 35.33 -8.61
CA PHE A 889 -14.11 35.78 -7.24
C PHE A 889 -13.48 37.12 -6.86
N GLN A 890 -12.47 37.58 -7.60
CA GLN A 890 -11.85 38.89 -7.46
C GLN A 890 -11.85 39.61 -8.82
N PRO A 891 -13.02 40.05 -9.32
CA PRO A 891 -13.08 40.74 -10.60
C PRO A 891 -12.36 42.10 -10.52
N GLY A 892 -11.52 42.41 -11.50
CA GLY A 892 -10.81 43.69 -11.60
C GLY A 892 -9.30 43.55 -11.79
N ALA A 893 -8.57 44.66 -11.67
CA ALA A 893 -7.13 44.70 -11.90
C ALA A 893 -6.34 43.82 -10.91
N VAL A 894 -6.72 43.84 -9.63
CA VAL A 894 -6.07 43.06 -8.57
C VAL A 894 -6.19 41.56 -8.82
N GLY A 895 -7.39 41.06 -9.16
CA GLY A 895 -7.56 39.64 -9.45
C GLY A 895 -6.88 39.19 -10.73
N ARG A 896 -6.82 40.03 -11.77
CA ARG A 896 -6.02 39.74 -12.97
C ARG A 896 -4.53 39.65 -12.65
N TRP A 897 -4.02 40.52 -11.77
CA TRP A 897 -2.64 40.47 -11.32
C TRP A 897 -2.35 39.21 -10.49
N LEU A 898 -3.22 38.86 -9.54
CA LEU A 898 -3.12 37.62 -8.75
C LEU A 898 -3.21 36.36 -9.62
N ALA A 899 -4.07 36.36 -10.64
CA ALA A 899 -4.17 35.28 -11.60
C ALA A 899 -2.86 35.13 -12.40
N GLY A 900 -2.30 36.24 -12.90
CA GLY A 900 -1.01 36.24 -13.61
C GLY A 900 0.14 35.74 -12.73
N LEU A 901 0.21 36.16 -11.48
CA LEU A 901 1.20 35.67 -10.52
C LEU A 901 1.05 34.17 -10.25
N THR A 902 -0.17 33.69 -10.02
CA THR A 902 -0.42 32.26 -9.78
C THR A 902 -0.04 31.43 -11.00
N SER A 903 -0.40 31.88 -12.21
CA SER A 903 0.01 31.21 -13.44
C SER A 903 1.53 31.20 -13.62
N ALA A 904 2.23 32.30 -13.31
CA ALA A 904 3.69 32.36 -13.37
C ALA A 904 4.34 31.42 -12.33
N PHE A 905 3.79 31.33 -11.12
CA PHE A 905 4.27 30.41 -10.09
C PHE A 905 4.08 28.94 -10.48
N LEU A 906 2.90 28.58 -11.01
CA LEU A 906 2.65 27.22 -11.49
C LEU A 906 3.52 26.87 -12.72
N LEU A 907 3.80 27.86 -13.58
CA LEU A 907 4.75 27.69 -14.67
C LEU A 907 6.17 27.46 -14.16
N LEU A 908 6.60 28.18 -13.12
CA LEU A 908 7.91 27.96 -12.46
C LEU A 908 8.00 26.56 -11.86
N ILE A 909 6.94 26.07 -11.19
CA ILE A 909 6.90 24.70 -10.68
C ILE A 909 6.97 23.70 -11.83
N LEU A 910 6.23 23.93 -12.92
CA LEU A 910 6.28 23.08 -14.10
C LEU A 910 7.68 23.05 -14.72
N VAL A 911 8.37 24.19 -14.80
CA VAL A 911 9.75 24.26 -15.30
C VAL A 911 10.69 23.51 -14.36
N ALA A 912 10.59 23.72 -13.05
CA ALA A 912 11.39 22.99 -12.06
C ALA A 912 11.14 21.48 -12.14
N TYR A 913 9.88 21.09 -12.34
CA TYR A 913 9.45 19.71 -12.50
C TYR A 913 10.01 19.09 -13.78
N VAL A 914 9.91 19.77 -14.93
CA VAL A 914 10.47 19.30 -16.20
C VAL A 914 11.99 19.21 -16.12
N VAL A 915 12.65 20.20 -15.51
CA VAL A 915 14.10 20.17 -15.29
C VAL A 915 14.50 19.02 -14.37
N ALA A 916 13.74 18.75 -13.31
CA ALA A 916 13.97 17.60 -12.44
C ALA A 916 13.73 16.27 -13.18
N ALA A 917 12.63 16.14 -13.92
CA ALA A 917 12.28 14.93 -14.67
C ALA A 917 13.13 14.67 -15.94
N VAL A 918 13.90 15.67 -16.40
CA VAL A 918 14.89 15.54 -17.49
C VAL A 918 16.30 15.28 -16.94
N ARG A 919 16.55 15.61 -15.66
CA ARG A 919 17.83 15.37 -14.98
C ARG A 919 17.89 14.06 -14.23
N VAL A 920 16.78 13.69 -13.59
CA VAL A 920 16.53 12.31 -13.14
C VAL A 920 16.46 11.49 -14.40
#